data_AF-A0A809YIJ7-F1
#
_entry.id   AF-A0A809YIJ7-F1
#
_cell.length_a   1.000
_cell.length_b   1.000
_cell.length_c   1.000
_cell.angle_alpha   90.00
_cell.angle_beta   90.00
_cell.angle_gamma   90.00
#
_symmetry.space_group_name_H-M   'P 1'
#
loop_
_entity.id
_entity.type
_entity.pdbx_description
1 polymer ?
#
loop_
_entity_poly.entity_id
_entity_poly.type
_entity_poly.pdbx_seq_one_letter_code
_entity_poly.pdbx_strand_id
1 'polypeptide(L)'
;MKTAAIYARVSSDKQKEENTIASQTSALIAFAREQNCDVPAEWVIEDDGYSGASLLRPGLERLRDLAAEGRIQAVLVYAPDRLSRRYAHQILLIEEFARAGVEVLFIRSRRAATPEDELLLQFQGMIAEYERAQILERSRRGKRHRALQGQVSVLSGAPFGYRYKRKTDHSAAYYEIDERQAGIVRWVYELYTAKSHSIGAITRLLNERQIPTAKETGRWERSTVWAMLRNPAYKGTACFGKTRIAPRMRVTRPLRLRGGVAPRNSANHELPRTEWIEIPVPTIISEETFALANELLEANKKHAPRRTITPSALQGLLSCAKCGYGLYRTSTRSSARTIHYYRCLGSDGWRRLGGPVCDSRPTRQDLLDEVVWKEIARLLEDRQLIEDELERRLKAARNSDPTQRREETLRRDLARSRKSIERLLTAYQESLLSLEELRSRMPDLRSREQACLSALQAIEDQSQEQEVCLRLAESVTSFLERLRSSVGALDIIERQRVLRLLVKEVLVGDDKIVIRHSIPLPPTPPGGKAPGAANSSVTAPPPQSYLLRSGNQLAAVVELMLDVLDKELEKRGHRFVRYADDCNIYVRSQRAGERVLAGVERFLEKRLKLKINKAKSAVAKPSVRKFLGFSFTGGQEPRRRIAPQALARFKAKVRELTRRTRGRCLVQIAKELSTYLIGWHGYFGFCQTPSVLRVLDQWIRRRLRAVAWKQWKYGPARFAELRRRGVGRDLAAQTAGSPRGPWRLANSPALTIALPNGFFASLGLASVAARRPA
;
A
#
# COMPACT_ATOMS: atom_id res chain seq x y z
N MET A 1 -6.64 45.55 32.15
CA MET A 1 -5.39 45.79 31.39
C MET A 1 -5.03 44.50 30.67
N LYS A 2 -4.70 44.55 29.38
CA LYS A 2 -4.18 43.37 28.67
C LYS A 2 -2.73 43.17 29.07
N THR A 3 -2.39 41.96 29.49
CA THR A 3 -1.01 41.58 29.84
C THR A 3 -0.20 41.39 28.56
N ALA A 4 0.88 42.14 28.34
CA ALA A 4 1.59 42.13 27.06
C ALA A 4 3.12 42.00 27.20
N ALA A 5 3.77 41.49 26.16
CA ALA A 5 5.23 41.46 26.02
C ALA A 5 5.68 42.37 24.86
N ILE A 6 6.88 42.94 24.98
CA ILE A 6 7.51 43.74 23.93
C ILE A 6 8.59 42.90 23.24
N TYR A 7 8.65 42.97 21.91
CA TYR A 7 9.70 42.33 21.12
C TYR A 7 10.40 43.32 20.19
N ALA A 8 11.70 43.51 20.38
CA ALA A 8 12.55 44.40 19.58
C ALA A 8 13.74 43.64 18.97
N ARG A 9 14.16 44.02 17.75
CA ARG A 9 15.23 43.32 17.01
C ARG A 9 16.04 44.24 16.10
N VAL A 10 17.36 44.03 16.05
CA VAL A 10 18.27 44.57 15.03
C VAL A 10 19.22 43.46 14.54
N SER A 11 19.64 43.52 13.27
CA SER A 11 20.73 42.68 12.75
C SER A 11 21.92 43.56 12.42
N SER A 12 23.11 43.25 12.94
CA SER A 12 24.39 43.78 12.44
C SER A 12 24.47 43.44 10.94
N ASP A 13 24.59 44.36 9.98
CA ASP A 13 25.75 45.22 9.72
C ASP A 13 25.41 46.53 8.97
N LYS A 14 24.14 46.95 8.88
CA LYS A 14 23.73 48.13 8.07
C LYS A 14 22.64 49.03 8.68
N GLN A 15 22.35 48.91 9.98
CA GLN A 15 21.25 49.65 10.63
C GLN A 15 21.71 50.54 11.80
N LYS A 16 22.89 51.16 11.70
CA LYS A 16 23.32 52.20 12.64
C LYS A 16 22.70 53.58 12.38
N GLU A 17 22.09 53.81 11.21
CA GLU A 17 21.73 55.19 10.84
C GLU A 17 20.30 55.63 11.17
N GLU A 18 19.33 54.77 11.53
CA GLU A 18 17.96 55.29 11.77
C GLU A 18 17.13 54.73 12.94
N ASN A 19 17.36 53.53 13.50
CA ASN A 19 16.59 53.09 14.70
C ASN A 19 17.31 52.00 15.52
N THR A 20 17.96 52.41 16.61
CA THR A 20 18.55 51.50 17.62
C THR A 20 17.46 50.62 18.27
N ILE A 21 17.84 49.47 18.86
CA ILE A 21 16.92 48.63 19.65
C ILE A 21 16.25 49.47 20.74
N ALA A 22 17.02 50.33 21.42
CA ALA A 22 16.51 51.26 22.42
C ALA A 22 15.40 52.20 21.91
N SER A 23 15.50 52.70 20.66
CA SER A 23 14.46 53.52 20.02
C SER A 23 13.17 52.71 19.76
N GLN A 24 13.31 51.44 19.36
CA GLN A 24 12.15 50.56 19.18
C GLN A 24 11.47 50.25 20.52
N THR A 25 12.27 49.93 21.55
CA THR A 25 11.77 49.60 22.88
C THR A 25 11.07 50.80 23.52
N SER A 26 11.63 52.02 23.42
CA SER A 26 10.99 53.23 23.95
C SER A 26 9.65 53.54 23.27
N ALA A 27 9.59 53.40 21.93
CA ALA A 27 8.36 53.57 21.17
C ALA A 27 7.30 52.51 21.55
N LEU A 28 7.72 51.27 21.80
CA LEU A 28 6.82 50.17 22.21
C LEU A 28 6.30 50.34 23.63
N ILE A 29 7.10 50.89 24.55
CA ILE A 29 6.65 51.24 25.90
C ILE A 29 5.62 52.37 25.85
N ALA A 30 5.85 53.40 25.04
CA ALA A 30 4.88 54.48 24.84
C ALA A 30 3.56 53.95 24.25
N PHE A 31 3.65 53.11 23.21
CA PHE A 31 2.50 52.47 22.58
C PHE A 31 1.73 51.54 23.53
N ALA A 32 2.43 50.82 24.42
CA ALA A 32 1.80 49.99 25.45
C ALA A 32 0.89 50.81 26.37
N ARG A 33 1.34 52.02 26.77
CA ARG A 33 0.56 52.95 27.60
C ARG A 33 -0.68 53.46 26.87
N GLU A 34 -0.55 53.80 25.58
CA GLU A 34 -1.68 54.23 24.75
C GLU A 34 -2.74 53.14 24.57
N GLN A 35 -2.33 51.87 24.44
CA GLN A 35 -3.22 50.73 24.25
C GLN A 35 -3.74 50.11 25.56
N ASN A 36 -3.43 50.72 26.72
CA ASN A 36 -3.85 50.25 28.04
C ASN A 36 -3.38 48.80 28.34
N CYS A 37 -2.15 48.50 27.92
CA CYS A 37 -1.47 47.23 28.13
C CYS A 37 -0.51 47.32 29.33
N ASP A 38 -0.47 46.26 30.14
CA ASP A 38 0.49 46.09 31.23
C ASP A 38 1.69 45.27 30.75
N VAL A 39 2.90 45.83 30.85
CA VAL A 39 4.15 45.22 30.38
C VAL A 39 5.18 45.23 31.52
N PRO A 40 5.34 44.11 32.24
CA PRO A 40 6.43 43.90 33.18
C PRO A 40 7.80 44.09 32.51
N ALA A 41 8.76 44.66 33.25
CA ALA A 41 10.11 44.91 32.74
C ALA A 41 10.80 43.62 32.25
N GLU A 42 10.49 42.47 32.87
CA GLU A 42 11.02 41.16 32.48
C GLU A 42 10.49 40.60 31.15
N TRP A 43 9.46 41.22 30.58
CA TRP A 43 8.85 40.83 29.29
C TRP A 43 9.13 41.83 28.17
N VAL A 44 10.11 42.69 28.38
CA VAL A 44 10.80 43.41 27.31
C VAL A 44 11.89 42.50 26.77
N ILE A 45 11.69 41.96 25.56
CA ILE A 45 12.55 40.94 24.97
C ILE A 45 13.24 41.51 23.73
N GLU A 46 14.56 41.45 23.74
CA GLU A 46 15.40 42.04 22.70
C GLU A 46 16.30 40.97 22.05
N ASP A 47 16.35 40.96 20.73
CA ASP A 47 17.26 40.13 19.93
C ASP A 47 18.25 41.04 19.17
N ASP A 48 19.45 41.22 19.71
CA ASP A 48 20.54 41.96 19.06
C ASP A 48 21.46 41.02 18.27
N GLY A 49 21.86 41.42 17.06
CA GLY A 49 22.71 40.61 16.18
C GLY A 49 22.04 39.40 15.52
N TYR A 50 20.74 39.15 15.74
CA TYR A 50 20.03 38.00 15.18
C TYR A 50 19.35 38.30 13.82
N SER A 51 19.57 37.41 12.85
CA SER A 51 18.97 37.52 11.51
C SER A 51 17.46 37.28 11.55
N GLY A 52 16.69 38.28 11.08
CA GLY A 52 15.22 38.18 10.97
C GLY A 52 14.72 37.15 9.95
N ALA A 53 15.61 36.50 9.18
CA ALA A 53 15.25 35.38 8.31
C ALA A 53 15.16 34.02 9.05
N SER A 54 15.68 33.94 10.28
CA SER A 54 15.66 32.74 11.13
C SER A 54 14.46 32.74 12.08
N LEU A 55 13.95 31.55 12.42
CA LEU A 55 13.01 31.35 13.54
C LEU A 55 13.73 30.93 14.84
N LEU A 56 14.99 30.50 14.74
CA LEU A 56 15.84 30.13 15.87
C LEU A 56 16.51 31.41 16.39
N ARG A 57 15.93 31.99 17.43
CA ARG A 57 16.38 33.24 18.08
C ARG A 57 16.03 33.17 19.57
N PRO A 58 16.96 33.43 20.49
CA PRO A 58 16.70 33.27 21.93
C PRO A 58 15.56 34.14 22.45
N GLY A 59 15.47 35.40 22.02
CA GLY A 59 14.38 36.29 22.41
C GLY A 59 13.04 35.84 21.85
N LEU A 60 12.98 35.48 20.55
CA LEU A 60 11.75 34.95 19.96
C LEU A 60 11.31 33.62 20.61
N GLU A 61 12.24 32.74 20.99
CA GLU A 61 11.91 31.49 21.68
C GLU A 61 11.29 31.78 23.05
N ARG A 62 11.91 32.67 23.85
CA ARG A 62 11.35 33.11 25.13
C ARG A 62 9.96 33.73 24.98
N LEU A 63 9.73 34.51 23.92
CA LEU A 63 8.42 35.09 23.63
C LEU A 63 7.36 34.01 23.31
N ARG A 64 7.75 32.95 22.59
CA ARG A 64 6.87 31.82 22.26
C ARG A 64 6.57 30.96 23.49
N ASP A 65 7.52 30.81 24.40
CA ASP A 65 7.31 30.11 25.67
C ASP A 65 6.29 30.86 26.54
N LEU A 66 6.42 32.19 26.69
CA LEU A 66 5.45 33.03 27.41
C LEU A 66 4.03 32.92 26.83
N ALA A 67 3.90 32.85 25.51
CA ALA A 67 2.63 32.66 24.83
C ALA A 67 2.06 31.24 25.07
N ALA A 68 2.91 30.21 24.98
CA ALA A 68 2.50 28.82 25.18
C ALA A 68 2.08 28.53 26.64
N GLU A 69 2.71 29.20 27.60
CA GLU A 69 2.36 29.16 29.02
C GLU A 69 1.10 29.99 29.36
N GLY A 70 0.58 30.78 28.41
CA GLY A 70 -0.59 31.63 28.60
C GLY A 70 -0.34 32.84 29.51
N ARG A 71 0.92 33.26 29.66
CA ARG A 71 1.32 34.36 30.56
C ARG A 71 1.10 35.74 29.95
N ILE A 72 0.92 35.81 28.63
CA ILE A 72 0.67 37.04 27.88
C ILE A 72 -0.60 36.91 27.05
N GLN A 73 -1.26 38.04 26.81
CA GLN A 73 -2.45 38.19 25.97
C GLN A 73 -2.16 39.02 24.71
N ALA A 74 -1.07 39.79 24.69
CA ALA A 74 -0.62 40.51 23.52
C ALA A 74 0.91 40.54 23.37
N VAL A 75 1.38 40.69 22.13
CA VAL A 75 2.77 40.94 21.75
C VAL A 75 2.85 42.25 21.00
N LEU A 76 3.67 43.17 21.47
CA LEU A 76 3.92 44.47 20.85
C LEU A 76 5.22 44.42 20.04
N VAL A 77 5.15 44.77 18.76
CA VAL A 77 6.30 44.80 17.86
C VAL A 77 6.33 46.10 17.08
N TYR A 78 7.51 46.66 16.82
CA TYR A 78 7.61 47.96 16.15
C TYR A 78 7.03 47.92 14.71
N ALA A 79 7.35 46.89 13.94
CA ALA A 79 6.86 46.68 12.57
C ALA A 79 6.93 45.19 12.17
N PRO A 80 6.19 44.73 11.14
CA PRO A 80 6.17 43.32 10.73
C PRO A 80 7.55 42.73 10.37
N ASP A 81 8.42 43.53 9.76
CA ASP A 81 9.79 43.15 9.40
C ASP A 81 10.72 42.99 10.63
N ARG A 82 10.33 43.57 11.78
CA ARG A 82 11.00 43.39 13.07
C ARG A 82 10.65 42.04 13.69
N LEU A 83 9.43 41.54 13.50
CA LEU A 83 9.05 40.17 13.87
C LEU A 83 9.78 39.12 13.01
N SER A 84 9.82 39.30 11.69
CA SER A 84 10.67 38.51 10.77
C SER A 84 10.84 39.23 9.44
N ARG A 85 11.99 39.08 8.76
CA ARG A 85 12.19 39.57 7.38
C ARG A 85 11.46 38.73 6.33
N ARG A 86 11.13 37.47 6.65
CA ARG A 86 10.41 36.58 5.74
C ARG A 86 8.94 36.64 6.03
N TYR A 87 8.16 37.09 5.05
CA TYR A 87 6.71 37.23 5.17
C TYR A 87 6.03 35.92 5.62
N ALA A 88 6.44 34.77 5.08
CA ALA A 88 5.93 33.46 5.49
C ALA A 88 6.13 33.15 6.98
N HIS A 89 7.23 33.60 7.58
CA HIS A 89 7.50 33.42 9.01
C HIS A 89 6.67 34.40 9.86
N GLN A 90 6.40 35.61 9.36
CA GLN A 90 5.50 36.55 10.03
C GLN A 90 4.10 35.95 10.20
N ILE A 91 3.52 35.40 9.11
CA ILE A 91 2.19 34.77 9.14
C ILE A 91 2.17 33.55 10.06
N LEU A 92 3.20 32.70 10.00
CA LEU A 92 3.31 31.53 10.86
C LEU A 92 3.31 31.93 12.34
N LEU A 93 4.09 32.95 12.71
CA LEU A 93 4.17 33.44 14.08
C LEU A 93 2.86 34.08 14.54
N ILE A 94 2.20 34.86 13.68
CA ILE A 94 0.89 35.45 13.98
C ILE A 94 -0.16 34.36 14.21
N GLU A 95 -0.23 33.33 13.36
CA GLU A 95 -1.13 32.19 13.56
C GLU A 95 -0.80 31.41 14.83
N GLU A 96 0.48 31.23 15.14
CA GLU A 96 0.95 30.53 16.32
C GLU A 96 0.52 31.25 17.60
N PHE A 97 0.75 32.56 17.67
CA PHE A 97 0.31 33.40 18.79
C PHE A 97 -1.22 33.45 18.89
N ALA A 98 -1.93 33.60 17.77
CA ALA A 98 -3.40 33.61 17.76
C ALA A 98 -3.99 32.28 18.26
N ARG A 99 -3.37 31.13 17.94
CA ARG A 99 -3.79 29.82 18.48
C ARG A 99 -3.57 29.69 19.98
N ALA A 100 -2.57 30.40 20.52
CA ALA A 100 -2.33 30.51 21.95
C ALA A 100 -3.23 31.58 22.62
N GLY A 101 -4.10 32.26 21.87
CA GLY A 101 -4.96 33.32 22.39
C GLY A 101 -4.24 34.67 22.54
N VAL A 102 -3.09 34.84 21.91
CA VAL A 102 -2.23 36.03 22.01
C VAL A 102 -2.35 36.87 20.74
N GLU A 103 -2.66 38.16 20.91
CA GLU A 103 -2.80 39.13 19.81
C GLU A 103 -1.46 39.80 19.48
N VAL A 104 -1.09 39.89 18.20
CA VAL A 104 0.14 40.58 17.78
C VAL A 104 -0.20 41.99 17.28
N LEU A 105 0.35 43.01 17.93
CA LEU A 105 0.11 44.42 17.64
C LEU A 105 1.38 45.08 17.09
N PHE A 106 1.23 45.85 16.01
CA PHE A 106 2.33 46.58 15.37
C PHE A 106 2.14 48.10 15.51
N ILE A 107 3.19 48.84 15.92
CA ILE A 107 3.18 50.31 15.88
C ILE A 107 3.03 50.79 14.44
N ARG A 108 3.95 50.37 13.56
CA ARG A 108 3.89 50.63 12.12
C ARG A 108 3.21 49.46 11.44
N SER A 109 1.88 49.45 11.46
CA SER A 109 1.09 48.58 10.59
C SER A 109 0.73 49.32 9.30
N ARG A 110 0.93 48.69 8.13
CA ARG A 110 -0.07 48.85 7.07
C ARG A 110 -1.28 48.09 7.59
N ARG A 111 -2.23 48.77 8.25
CA ARG A 111 -3.52 48.16 8.55
C ARG A 111 -4.08 47.67 7.22
N ALA A 112 -4.48 46.41 7.12
CA ALA A 112 -5.36 45.95 6.05
C ALA A 112 -6.71 46.65 6.27
N ALA A 113 -6.81 47.90 5.80
CA ALA A 113 -8.00 48.72 5.93
C ALA A 113 -8.97 48.49 4.77
N THR A 114 -8.52 47.77 3.73
CA THR A 114 -9.25 47.54 2.49
C THR A 114 -9.41 46.05 2.20
N PRO A 115 -10.51 45.62 1.57
CA PRO A 115 -10.71 44.24 1.11
C PRO A 115 -9.57 43.73 0.21
N GLU A 116 -8.86 44.62 -0.47
CA GLU A 116 -7.71 44.33 -1.33
C GLU A 116 -6.49 43.83 -0.53
N ASP A 117 -6.23 44.40 0.66
CA ASP A 117 -5.14 43.98 1.53
C ASP A 117 -5.43 42.64 2.21
N GLU A 118 -6.68 42.39 2.60
CA GLU A 118 -7.12 41.08 3.12
C GLU A 118 -7.04 40.00 2.03
N LEU A 119 -7.41 40.33 0.80
CA LEU A 119 -7.27 39.47 -0.36
C LEU A 119 -5.79 39.16 -0.64
N LEU A 120 -4.90 40.16 -0.57
CA LEU A 120 -3.46 39.99 -0.76
C LEU A 120 -2.85 39.04 0.30
N LEU A 121 -3.25 39.18 1.57
CA LEU A 121 -2.86 38.29 2.67
C LEU A 121 -3.31 36.84 2.41
N GLN A 122 -4.56 36.65 1.96
CA GLN A 122 -5.08 35.32 1.59
C GLN A 122 -4.32 34.73 0.39
N PHE A 123 -4.02 35.53 -0.63
CA PHE A 123 -3.22 35.10 -1.78
C PHE A 123 -1.80 34.68 -1.38
N GLN A 124 -1.16 35.44 -0.50
CA GLN A 124 0.19 35.14 -0.04
C GLN A 124 0.24 33.89 0.84
N GLY A 125 -0.77 33.68 1.71
CA GLY A 125 -0.95 32.43 2.43
C GLY A 125 -1.11 31.23 1.48
N MET A 126 -1.94 31.38 0.44
CA MET A 126 -2.11 30.37 -0.60
C MET A 126 -0.81 30.10 -1.39
N ILE A 127 -0.01 31.13 -1.68
CA ILE A 127 1.29 30.98 -2.37
C ILE A 127 2.28 30.23 -1.48
N ALA A 128 2.35 30.54 -0.18
CA ALA A 128 3.22 29.84 0.76
C ALA A 128 2.83 28.36 0.91
N GLU A 129 1.53 28.04 1.00
CA GLU A 129 1.04 26.66 1.00
C GLU A 129 1.39 25.93 -0.31
N TYR A 130 1.24 26.63 -1.45
CA TYR A 130 1.56 26.10 -2.75
C TYR A 130 3.06 25.83 -2.93
N GLU A 131 3.92 26.76 -2.53
CA GLU A 131 5.38 26.59 -2.54
C GLU A 131 5.81 25.44 -1.64
N ARG A 132 5.24 25.34 -0.43
CA ARG A 132 5.48 24.22 0.48
C ARG A 132 5.09 22.89 -0.17
N ALA A 133 3.92 22.83 -0.80
CA ALA A 133 3.48 21.65 -1.53
C ALA A 133 4.42 21.31 -2.70
N GLN A 134 4.89 22.32 -3.45
CA GLN A 134 5.86 22.14 -4.52
C GLN A 134 7.23 21.67 -4.01
N ILE A 135 7.73 22.20 -2.90
CA ILE A 135 9.01 21.79 -2.29
C ILE A 135 8.90 20.34 -1.81
N LEU A 136 7.79 19.96 -1.18
CA LEU A 136 7.52 18.58 -0.77
C LEU A 136 7.48 17.65 -1.99
N GLU A 137 6.80 18.05 -3.06
CA GLU A 137 6.70 17.26 -4.30
C GLU A 137 8.05 17.12 -5.01
N ARG A 138 8.82 18.21 -5.13
CA ARG A 138 10.18 18.21 -5.69
C ARG A 138 11.12 17.33 -4.87
N SER A 139 11.07 17.45 -3.54
CA SER A 139 11.86 16.63 -2.62
C SER A 139 11.47 15.15 -2.71
N ARG A 140 10.18 14.84 -2.80
CA ARG A 140 9.67 13.47 -2.98
C ARG A 140 10.17 12.87 -4.29
N ARG A 141 10.07 13.61 -5.40
CA ARG A 141 10.57 13.19 -6.71
C ARG A 141 12.08 12.97 -6.68
N GLY A 142 12.84 13.91 -6.12
CA GLY A 142 14.30 13.82 -6.01
C GLY A 142 14.75 12.62 -5.16
N LYS A 143 14.10 12.38 -4.01
CA LYS A 143 14.36 11.19 -3.18
C LYS A 143 14.02 9.90 -3.92
N ARG A 144 12.87 9.84 -4.61
CA ARG A 144 12.48 8.66 -5.38
C ARG A 144 13.47 8.36 -6.52
N HIS A 145 13.94 9.38 -7.24
CA HIS A 145 14.92 9.23 -8.30
C HIS A 145 16.26 8.69 -7.76
N ARG A 146 16.79 9.27 -6.68
CA ARG A 146 18.02 8.78 -6.02
C ARG A 146 17.88 7.35 -5.50
N ALA A 147 16.70 6.98 -4.99
CA ALA A 147 16.43 5.62 -4.54
C ALA A 147 16.50 4.62 -5.72
N LEU A 148 15.92 4.98 -6.87
CA LEU A 148 15.98 4.15 -8.10
C LEU A 148 17.41 4.02 -8.64
N GLN A 149 18.29 4.99 -8.35
CA GLN A 149 19.72 4.94 -8.65
C GLN A 149 20.53 4.17 -7.61
N GLY A 150 19.89 3.52 -6.63
CA GLY A 150 20.57 2.72 -5.61
C GLY A 150 21.31 3.56 -4.55
N GLN A 151 20.99 4.85 -4.39
CA GLN A 151 21.67 5.69 -3.39
C GLN A 151 21.02 5.56 -2.02
N VAL A 152 21.75 5.06 -1.02
CA VAL A 152 21.24 4.94 0.37
C VAL A 152 21.03 6.29 1.07
N SER A 153 21.49 7.40 0.49
CA SER A 153 21.30 8.77 1.02
C SER A 153 19.83 9.18 1.22
N VAL A 154 18.90 8.45 0.60
CA VAL A 154 17.46 8.63 0.75
C VAL A 154 16.93 8.07 2.08
N LEU A 155 17.72 7.24 2.76
CA LEU A 155 17.41 6.62 4.03
C LEU A 155 18.03 7.47 5.15
N SER A 156 17.21 7.85 6.14
CA SER A 156 17.55 8.84 7.18
C SER A 156 18.60 8.38 8.22
N GLY A 157 19.22 7.21 8.03
CA GLY A 157 20.25 6.63 8.90
C GLY A 157 20.53 5.17 8.58
N ALA A 158 21.61 4.61 9.14
CA ALA A 158 21.95 3.19 9.02
C ALA A 158 21.29 2.36 10.14
N PRO A 159 20.82 1.13 9.87
CA PRO A 159 20.40 0.19 10.90
C PRO A 159 21.55 -0.23 11.82
N PHE A 160 21.25 -0.70 13.03
CA PHE A 160 22.26 -1.28 13.94
C PHE A 160 23.03 -2.42 13.25
N GLY A 161 24.35 -2.48 13.37
CA GLY A 161 25.20 -3.37 12.56
C GLY A 161 25.85 -2.67 11.36
N TYR A 162 25.37 -1.47 11.00
CA TYR A 162 25.93 -0.65 9.93
C TYR A 162 26.28 0.75 10.41
N ARG A 163 27.32 1.33 9.81
CA ARG A 163 27.71 2.72 9.93
C ARG A 163 27.34 3.46 8.65
N TYR A 164 26.66 4.60 8.78
CA TYR A 164 26.32 5.44 7.63
C TYR A 164 27.50 6.33 7.26
N LYS A 165 28.10 6.09 6.09
CA LYS A 165 29.12 6.98 5.52
C LYS A 165 28.43 8.01 4.64
N ARG A 166 28.63 9.29 4.97
CA ARG A 166 28.05 10.41 4.20
C ARG A 166 28.72 10.49 2.84
N LYS A 167 28.00 11.07 1.88
CA LYS A 167 28.54 11.38 0.56
C LYS A 167 29.77 12.29 0.70
N THR A 168 30.85 11.94 0.02
CA THR A 168 32.02 12.79 -0.21
C THR A 168 32.11 13.13 -1.70
N ASP A 169 33.08 13.96 -2.10
CA ASP A 169 33.28 14.31 -3.51
C ASP A 169 33.66 13.09 -4.37
N HIS A 170 34.29 12.10 -3.76
CA HIS A 170 34.78 10.89 -4.42
C HIS A 170 33.92 9.64 -4.20
N SER A 171 32.92 9.69 -3.30
CA SER A 171 32.11 8.51 -2.97
C SER A 171 30.66 8.87 -2.66
N ALA A 172 29.72 8.10 -3.21
CA ALA A 172 28.32 8.18 -2.83
C ALA A 172 28.15 7.79 -1.34
N ALA A 173 27.05 8.21 -0.71
CA ALA A 173 26.76 7.68 0.63
C ALA A 173 26.54 6.16 0.56
N TYR A 174 27.09 5.40 1.50
CA TYR A 174 26.96 3.94 1.59
C TYR A 174 26.87 3.48 3.06
N TYR A 175 26.51 2.21 3.25
CA TYR A 175 26.55 1.55 4.55
C TYR A 175 27.83 0.72 4.65
N GLU A 176 28.59 0.94 5.72
CA GLU A 176 29.77 0.15 6.08
C GLU A 176 29.38 -0.81 7.22
N ILE A 177 29.85 -2.05 7.20
CA ILE A 177 29.57 -3.01 8.27
C ILE A 177 30.39 -2.62 9.52
N ASP A 178 29.72 -2.50 10.66
CA ASP A 178 30.38 -2.38 11.96
C ASP A 178 30.44 -3.79 12.57
N GLU A 179 31.58 -4.48 12.46
CA GLU A 179 31.67 -5.91 12.82
C GLU A 179 31.30 -6.20 14.28
N ARG A 180 31.57 -5.28 15.21
CA ARG A 180 31.16 -5.41 16.62
C ARG A 180 29.64 -5.47 16.74
N GLN A 181 28.93 -4.56 16.08
CA GLN A 181 27.47 -4.55 16.07
C GLN A 181 26.89 -5.67 15.20
N ALA A 182 27.53 -6.00 14.08
CA ALA A 182 27.11 -7.05 13.17
C ALA A 182 27.19 -8.44 13.83
N GLY A 183 28.20 -8.69 14.67
CA GLY A 183 28.28 -9.89 15.51
C GLY A 183 27.06 -10.07 16.42
N ILE A 184 26.58 -8.98 17.02
CA ILE A 184 25.35 -9.00 17.84
C ILE A 184 24.12 -9.28 16.97
N VAL A 185 24.05 -8.72 15.75
CA VAL A 185 22.96 -9.03 14.81
C VAL A 185 22.95 -10.52 14.46
N ARG A 186 24.10 -11.10 14.08
CA ARG A 186 24.24 -12.54 13.80
C ARG A 186 23.77 -13.38 14.98
N TRP A 187 24.20 -13.02 16.19
CA TRP A 187 23.81 -13.69 17.42
C TRP A 187 22.31 -13.58 17.72
N VAL A 188 21.68 -12.42 17.48
CA VAL A 188 20.22 -12.24 17.63
C VAL A 188 19.45 -13.12 16.65
N TYR A 189 19.91 -13.21 15.39
CA TYR A 189 19.30 -14.12 14.41
C TYR A 189 19.46 -15.57 14.84
N GLU A 190 20.65 -16.01 15.26
CA GLU A 190 20.91 -17.36 15.77
C GLU A 190 20.03 -17.71 16.98
N LEU A 191 19.92 -16.80 17.96
CA LEU A 191 19.05 -16.98 19.12
C LEU A 191 17.59 -17.17 18.71
N TYR A 192 17.14 -16.42 17.70
CA TYR A 192 15.75 -16.46 17.25
C TYR A 192 15.45 -17.68 16.38
N THR A 193 16.35 -18.04 15.45
CA THR A 193 16.14 -19.12 14.48
C THR A 193 16.56 -20.48 15.03
N ALA A 194 17.83 -20.65 15.38
CA ALA A 194 18.38 -21.94 15.81
C ALA A 194 17.97 -22.28 17.25
N LYS A 195 18.01 -21.30 18.16
CA LYS A 195 17.72 -21.50 19.59
C LYS A 195 16.27 -21.21 19.96
N SER A 196 15.41 -20.84 19.01
CA SER A 196 13.97 -20.60 19.20
C SER A 196 13.60 -19.66 20.37
N HIS A 197 14.46 -18.69 20.70
CA HIS A 197 14.18 -17.75 21.78
C HIS A 197 13.10 -16.74 21.36
N SER A 198 12.21 -16.37 22.30
CA SER A 198 11.23 -15.31 22.05
C SER A 198 11.93 -13.96 21.94
N ILE A 199 11.36 -13.02 21.16
CA ILE A 199 11.83 -11.63 21.09
C ILE A 199 11.96 -11.01 22.49
N GLY A 200 11.05 -11.35 23.41
CA GLY A 200 11.11 -10.89 24.80
C GLY A 200 12.31 -11.45 25.57
N ALA A 201 12.62 -12.73 25.40
CA ALA A 201 13.78 -13.37 26.01
C ALA A 201 15.09 -12.80 25.45
N ILE A 202 15.17 -12.64 24.12
CA ILE A 202 16.33 -12.00 23.46
C ILE A 202 16.52 -10.57 23.98
N THR A 203 15.44 -9.78 24.06
CA THR A 203 15.49 -8.41 24.60
C THR A 203 16.00 -8.40 26.04
N ARG A 204 15.57 -9.35 26.87
CA ARG A 204 16.02 -9.45 28.25
C ARG A 204 17.52 -9.79 28.31
N LEU A 205 17.94 -10.80 27.55
CA LEU A 205 19.33 -11.24 27.47
C LEU A 205 20.28 -10.13 27.01
N LEU A 206 19.88 -9.34 26.00
CA LEU A 206 20.66 -8.19 25.52
C LEU A 206 20.86 -7.13 26.61
N ASN A 207 19.82 -6.89 27.43
CA ASN A 207 19.88 -5.92 28.53
C ASN A 207 20.65 -6.47 29.74
N GLU A 208 20.48 -7.74 30.10
CA GLU A 208 21.22 -8.40 31.18
C GLU A 208 22.72 -8.41 30.91
N ARG A 209 23.12 -8.62 29.65
CA ARG A 209 24.53 -8.52 29.21
C ARG A 209 25.00 -7.09 28.95
N GLN A 210 24.19 -6.09 29.27
CA GLN A 210 24.52 -4.66 29.12
C GLN A 210 25.01 -4.28 27.71
N ILE A 211 24.45 -4.92 26.67
CA ILE A 211 24.87 -4.65 25.29
C ILE A 211 24.33 -3.27 24.87
N PRO A 212 25.20 -2.34 24.43
CA PRO A 212 24.78 -0.99 24.08
C PRO A 212 23.88 -0.97 22.84
N THR A 213 22.88 -0.07 22.84
CA THR A 213 22.05 0.21 21.67
C THR A 213 22.78 1.13 20.69
N ALA A 214 22.24 1.34 19.48
CA ALA A 214 22.85 2.19 18.44
C ALA A 214 23.19 3.63 18.89
N LYS A 215 22.50 4.14 19.93
CA LYS A 215 22.71 5.48 20.49
C LYS A 215 23.49 5.46 21.80
N GLU A 216 23.96 4.29 22.23
CA GLU A 216 24.79 4.05 23.43
C GLU A 216 24.20 4.58 24.76
N THR A 217 22.92 4.93 24.78
CA THR A 217 22.26 5.67 25.88
C THR A 217 20.96 5.03 26.36
N GLY A 218 20.54 3.91 25.76
CA GLY A 218 19.24 3.31 26.03
C GLY A 218 19.25 1.79 26.12
N ARG A 219 18.22 1.26 26.80
CA ARG A 219 17.93 -0.18 26.92
C ARG A 219 17.31 -0.73 25.63
N TRP A 220 17.55 -2.01 25.34
CA TRP A 220 16.89 -2.71 24.25
C TRP A 220 15.39 -2.83 24.53
N GLU A 221 14.60 -2.40 23.56
CA GLU A 221 13.16 -2.64 23.54
C GLU A 221 12.81 -3.79 22.60
N ARG A 222 11.70 -4.47 22.90
CA ARG A 222 11.16 -5.55 22.05
C ARG A 222 10.85 -5.06 20.63
N SER A 223 10.45 -3.79 20.50
CA SER A 223 10.19 -3.09 19.23
C SER A 223 11.45 -3.02 18.35
N THR A 224 12.62 -2.76 18.96
CA THR A 224 13.91 -2.66 18.28
C THR A 224 14.36 -4.02 17.74
N VAL A 225 14.31 -5.07 18.57
CA VAL A 225 14.64 -6.44 18.15
C VAL A 225 13.67 -6.94 17.08
N TRP A 226 12.37 -6.67 17.24
CA TRP A 226 11.36 -7.00 16.23
C TRP A 226 11.63 -6.28 14.89
N ALA A 227 12.01 -4.99 14.93
CA ALA A 227 12.34 -4.23 13.73
C ALA A 227 13.62 -4.76 13.07
N MET A 228 14.59 -5.22 13.85
CA MET A 228 15.84 -5.82 13.38
C MET A 228 15.59 -7.10 12.57
N LEU A 229 14.83 -8.05 13.13
CA LEU A 229 14.52 -9.34 12.49
C LEU A 229 13.73 -9.22 11.17
N ARG A 230 13.07 -8.08 10.94
CA ARG A 230 12.25 -7.83 9.74
C ARG A 230 12.94 -6.91 8.72
N ASN A 231 14.15 -6.42 9.01
CA ASN A 231 14.79 -5.42 8.17
C ASN A 231 15.60 -6.09 7.04
N PRO A 232 15.18 -5.96 5.76
CA PRO A 232 15.86 -6.63 4.65
C PRO A 232 17.27 -6.12 4.39
N ALA A 233 17.67 -4.99 4.98
CA ALA A 233 19.05 -4.50 4.90
C ALA A 233 20.07 -5.58 5.33
N TYR A 234 19.74 -6.39 6.33
CA TYR A 234 20.62 -7.45 6.83
C TYR A 234 20.89 -8.57 5.84
N LYS A 235 19.97 -8.83 4.90
CA LYS A 235 20.18 -9.75 3.77
C LYS A 235 20.74 -9.07 2.52
N GLY A 236 21.23 -7.83 2.65
CA GLY A 236 21.86 -7.07 1.58
C GLY A 236 20.95 -6.12 0.80
N THR A 237 19.72 -5.87 1.26
CA THR A 237 18.77 -5.04 0.51
C THR A 237 18.03 -4.05 1.40
N ALA A 238 18.46 -2.79 1.41
CA ALA A 238 17.74 -1.72 2.09
C ALA A 238 16.53 -1.25 1.24
N CYS A 239 15.39 -0.94 1.86
CA CYS A 239 14.18 -0.58 1.12
C CYS A 239 13.69 0.84 1.41
N PHE A 240 13.47 1.62 0.35
CA PHE A 240 12.80 2.93 0.38
C PHE A 240 11.32 2.81 0.03
N GLY A 241 10.48 3.70 0.57
CA GLY A 241 9.05 3.74 0.24
C GLY A 241 8.18 2.69 0.95
N LYS A 242 8.64 2.11 2.06
CA LYS A 242 7.93 1.02 2.78
C LYS A 242 6.54 1.39 3.29
N THR A 243 6.27 2.66 3.56
CA THR A 243 5.04 3.10 4.23
C THR A 243 4.48 4.37 3.61
N ARG A 244 3.16 4.50 3.60
CA ARG A 244 2.44 5.74 3.31
C ARG A 244 1.68 6.25 4.53
N ILE A 245 1.57 7.56 4.67
CA ILE A 245 0.66 8.18 5.63
C ILE A 245 -0.74 8.15 5.03
N ALA A 246 -1.72 7.64 5.77
CA ALA A 246 -3.13 7.66 5.41
C ALA A 246 -3.98 8.18 6.58
N PRO A 247 -5.21 8.67 6.33
CA PRO A 247 -6.12 9.09 7.39
C PRO A 247 -6.37 7.95 8.37
N ARG A 248 -6.35 8.26 9.67
CA ARG A 248 -6.59 7.25 10.70
C ARG A 248 -8.07 6.87 10.73
N MET A 249 -8.41 5.71 10.15
CA MET A 249 -9.80 5.23 10.08
C MET A 249 -10.28 4.46 11.33
N ARG A 250 -9.42 4.25 12.34
CA ARG A 250 -9.71 3.32 13.44
C ARG A 250 -10.35 4.05 14.63
N VAL A 251 -11.68 3.97 14.72
CA VAL A 251 -12.43 4.38 15.93
C VAL A 251 -12.34 3.24 16.97
N THR A 252 -11.57 3.43 18.05
CA THR A 252 -11.49 2.43 19.12
C THR A 252 -12.81 2.36 19.90
N ARG A 253 -13.10 1.23 20.56
CA ARG A 253 -14.32 1.04 21.38
C ARG A 253 -14.52 2.16 22.42
N PRO A 254 -13.50 2.58 23.20
CA PRO A 254 -13.66 3.67 24.17
C PRO A 254 -13.95 5.02 23.51
N LEU A 255 -13.30 5.31 22.38
CA LEU A 255 -13.45 6.56 21.65
C LEU A 255 -14.84 6.66 21.01
N ARG A 256 -15.38 5.54 20.50
CA ARG A 256 -16.74 5.43 19.97
C ARG A 256 -17.80 5.64 21.04
N LEU A 257 -17.60 5.04 22.22
CA LEU A 257 -18.55 5.13 23.34
C LEU A 257 -18.61 6.53 23.96
N ARG A 258 -17.56 7.35 23.77
CA ARG A 258 -17.48 8.74 24.30
C ARG A 258 -17.73 9.81 23.23
N GLY A 259 -18.12 9.45 22.01
CA GLY A 259 -18.32 10.41 20.91
C GLY A 259 -17.06 11.18 20.47
N GLY A 260 -15.87 10.71 20.86
CA GLY A 260 -14.61 11.42 20.63
C GLY A 260 -14.03 11.19 19.23
N VAL A 261 -13.22 12.15 18.77
CA VAL A 261 -12.35 11.99 17.58
C VAL A 261 -10.94 11.64 18.04
N ALA A 262 -10.21 10.84 17.25
CA ALA A 262 -8.85 10.48 17.61
C ALA A 262 -7.95 11.73 17.56
N PRO A 263 -7.09 11.98 18.57
CA PRO A 263 -6.22 13.15 18.60
C PRO A 263 -5.20 13.18 17.45
N ARG A 264 -4.92 12.01 16.84
CA ARG A 264 -4.13 11.91 15.60
C ARG A 264 -5.04 11.55 14.42
N ASN A 265 -5.06 12.42 13.41
CA ASN A 265 -5.85 12.27 12.19
C ASN A 265 -5.17 11.40 11.11
N SER A 266 -3.95 10.92 11.32
CA SER A 266 -3.17 10.12 10.37
C SER A 266 -2.48 8.90 11.00
N ALA A 267 -2.16 7.91 10.17
CA ALA A 267 -1.44 6.68 10.52
C ALA A 267 -0.54 6.22 9.37
N ASN A 268 0.58 5.57 9.69
CA ASN A 268 1.44 4.92 8.70
C ASN A 268 0.86 3.55 8.32
N HIS A 269 0.77 3.29 7.03
CA HIS A 269 0.36 2.02 6.46
C HIS A 269 1.50 1.47 5.60
N GLU A 270 1.85 0.20 5.83
CA GLU A 270 2.81 -0.52 5.00
C GLU A 270 2.27 -0.66 3.57
N LEU A 271 3.11 -0.35 2.59
CA LEU A 271 2.80 -0.52 1.18
C LEU A 271 3.13 -1.96 0.72
N PRO A 272 2.47 -2.48 -0.33
CA PRO A 272 2.87 -3.75 -0.94
C PRO A 272 4.35 -3.74 -1.32
N ARG A 273 5.03 -4.89 -1.21
CA ARG A 273 6.47 -5.01 -1.55
C ARG A 273 6.80 -4.59 -2.99
N THR A 274 5.85 -4.74 -3.93
CA THR A 274 6.02 -4.31 -5.33
C THR A 274 6.20 -2.80 -5.50
N GLU A 275 5.81 -2.00 -4.50
CA GLU A 275 6.01 -0.55 -4.50
C GLU A 275 7.31 -0.13 -3.79
N TRP A 276 8.04 -1.08 -3.19
CA TRP A 276 9.29 -0.80 -2.50
C TRP A 276 10.41 -0.63 -3.51
N ILE A 277 11.30 0.32 -3.24
CA ILE A 277 12.53 0.48 -4.02
C ILE A 277 13.66 -0.17 -3.23
N GLU A 278 14.22 -1.22 -3.80
CA GLU A 278 15.31 -2.00 -3.23
C GLU A 278 16.66 -1.36 -3.58
N ILE A 279 17.51 -1.19 -2.57
CA ILE A 279 18.82 -0.55 -2.65
C ILE A 279 19.84 -1.56 -2.11
N PRO A 280 20.81 -2.01 -2.93
CA PRO A 280 21.85 -2.94 -2.49
C PRO A 280 22.68 -2.36 -1.35
N VAL A 281 22.95 -3.17 -0.33
CA VAL A 281 23.82 -2.85 0.81
C VAL A 281 24.62 -4.09 1.21
N PRO A 282 25.73 -3.96 1.96
CA PRO A 282 26.50 -5.14 2.40
C PRO A 282 25.65 -6.10 3.24
N THR A 283 25.85 -7.40 3.05
CA THR A 283 25.11 -8.48 3.73
C THR A 283 25.71 -8.77 5.12
N ILE A 284 24.87 -9.01 6.12
CA ILE A 284 25.29 -9.48 7.46
C ILE A 284 24.76 -10.90 7.72
N ILE A 285 23.59 -11.23 7.18
CA ILE A 285 22.86 -12.49 7.38
C ILE A 285 22.56 -13.11 6.01
N SER A 286 22.60 -14.43 5.93
CA SER A 286 22.25 -15.17 4.71
C SER A 286 20.77 -15.04 4.36
N GLU A 287 20.42 -15.22 3.08
CA GLU A 287 19.02 -15.14 2.65
C GLU A 287 18.16 -16.24 3.29
N GLU A 288 18.72 -17.43 3.51
CA GLU A 288 18.01 -18.55 4.15
C GLU A 288 17.69 -18.24 5.61
N THR A 289 18.66 -17.72 6.37
CA THR A 289 18.47 -17.37 7.78
C THR A 289 17.45 -16.25 7.94
N PHE A 290 17.47 -15.25 7.04
CA PHE A 290 16.48 -14.17 7.02
C PHE A 290 15.08 -14.67 6.62
N ALA A 291 14.98 -15.58 5.66
CA ALA A 291 13.72 -16.20 5.27
C ALA A 291 13.11 -16.97 6.46
N LEU A 292 13.90 -17.81 7.13
CA LEU A 292 13.49 -18.56 8.32
C LEU A 292 13.00 -17.63 9.44
N ALA A 293 13.72 -16.52 9.71
CA ALA A 293 13.28 -15.54 10.69
C ALA A 293 11.91 -14.92 10.35
N ASN A 294 11.65 -14.62 9.06
CA ASN A 294 10.35 -14.10 8.63
C ASN A 294 9.23 -15.13 8.77
N GLU A 295 9.49 -16.40 8.45
CA GLU A 295 8.53 -17.50 8.64
C GLU A 295 8.15 -17.64 10.12
N LEU A 296 9.15 -17.64 11.01
CA LEU A 296 8.94 -17.67 12.46
C LEU A 296 8.17 -16.43 12.94
N LEU A 297 8.44 -15.24 12.41
CA LEU A 297 7.70 -14.02 12.76
C LEU A 297 6.22 -14.10 12.38
N GLU A 298 5.89 -14.59 11.18
CA GLU A 298 4.50 -14.75 10.76
C GLU A 298 3.80 -15.89 11.51
N ALA A 299 4.50 -16.99 11.79
CA ALA A 299 3.99 -18.05 12.65
C ALA A 299 3.69 -17.53 14.07
N ASN A 300 4.63 -16.80 14.68
CA ASN A 300 4.46 -16.21 16.01
C ASN A 300 3.32 -15.18 16.06
N LYS A 301 3.07 -14.47 14.97
CA LYS A 301 1.94 -13.54 14.84
C LYS A 301 0.60 -14.28 14.76
N LYS A 302 0.53 -15.41 14.05
CA LYS A 302 -0.66 -16.27 13.98
C LYS A 302 -0.95 -16.96 15.31
N HIS A 303 0.11 -17.41 16.00
CA HIS A 303 0.03 -18.21 17.21
C HIS A 303 0.39 -17.43 18.50
N ALA A 304 0.24 -16.10 18.46
CA ALA A 304 0.69 -15.23 19.53
C ALA A 304 0.03 -15.55 20.89
N PRO A 305 0.80 -15.77 21.97
CA PRO A 305 0.26 -16.08 23.30
C PRO A 305 -0.15 -14.83 24.09
N ARG A 306 -0.02 -13.63 23.51
CA ARG A 306 -0.06 -12.30 24.17
C ARG A 306 -1.30 -12.01 25.06
N ARG A 307 -2.32 -12.86 25.06
CA ARG A 307 -3.53 -12.76 25.92
C ARG A 307 -4.07 -14.14 26.34
N THR A 308 -3.24 -15.18 26.26
CA THR A 308 -3.62 -16.54 26.61
C THR A 308 -3.33 -16.77 28.08
N ILE A 309 -4.38 -16.78 28.91
CA ILE A 309 -4.27 -17.14 30.35
C ILE A 309 -4.14 -18.66 30.50
N THR A 310 -4.90 -19.42 29.69
CA THR A 310 -4.86 -20.89 29.64
C THR A 310 -4.72 -21.31 28.19
N PRO A 311 -3.72 -22.12 27.81
CA PRO A 311 -3.58 -22.59 26.44
C PRO A 311 -4.75 -23.53 26.07
N SER A 312 -5.03 -23.63 24.77
CA SER A 312 -5.96 -24.60 24.20
C SER A 312 -5.32 -25.28 22.99
N ALA A 313 -5.64 -26.55 22.74
CA ALA A 313 -5.00 -27.35 21.71
C ALA A 313 -5.10 -26.68 20.32
N LEU A 314 -6.29 -26.17 19.97
CA LEU A 314 -6.58 -25.63 18.64
C LEU A 314 -6.36 -24.10 18.50
N GLN A 315 -5.63 -23.48 19.44
CA GLN A 315 -5.42 -22.02 19.42
C GLN A 315 -4.71 -21.55 18.14
N GLY A 316 -5.40 -20.70 17.38
CA GLY A 316 -4.87 -20.12 16.14
C GLY A 316 -4.96 -21.05 14.92
N LEU A 317 -5.64 -22.19 15.03
CA LEU A 317 -5.87 -23.15 13.94
C LEU A 317 -7.31 -23.12 13.40
N LEU A 318 -8.25 -22.54 14.14
CA LEU A 318 -9.68 -22.58 13.83
C LEU A 318 -10.14 -21.43 12.92
N SER A 319 -10.88 -21.79 11.88
CA SER A 319 -11.56 -20.88 10.96
C SER A 319 -13.04 -21.26 10.80
N CYS A 320 -13.92 -20.28 10.63
CA CYS A 320 -15.35 -20.52 10.45
C CYS A 320 -15.64 -20.93 9.00
N ALA A 321 -16.29 -22.06 8.79
CA ALA A 321 -16.65 -22.55 7.46
C ALA A 321 -17.63 -21.60 6.71
N LYS A 322 -18.49 -20.88 7.44
CA LYS A 322 -19.48 -19.95 6.85
C LYS A 322 -18.87 -18.65 6.35
N CYS A 323 -18.03 -17.99 7.15
CA CYS A 323 -17.56 -16.62 6.87
C CYS A 323 -16.04 -16.49 6.71
N GLY A 324 -15.27 -17.55 6.93
CA GLY A 324 -13.81 -17.57 6.79
C GLY A 324 -13.05 -16.82 7.90
N TYR A 325 -13.74 -16.23 8.88
CA TYR A 325 -13.07 -15.57 10.02
C TYR A 325 -12.58 -16.61 11.04
N GLY A 326 -11.44 -16.31 11.68
CA GLY A 326 -10.91 -17.13 12.76
C GLY A 326 -11.85 -17.20 13.97
N LEU A 327 -11.83 -18.34 14.67
CA LEU A 327 -12.52 -18.49 15.95
C LEU A 327 -11.58 -18.11 17.09
N TYR A 328 -12.11 -17.49 18.13
CA TYR A 328 -11.38 -17.14 19.35
C TYR A 328 -12.03 -17.81 20.57
N ARG A 329 -11.22 -18.10 21.58
CA ARG A 329 -11.68 -18.70 22.84
C ARG A 329 -12.44 -17.68 23.69
N THR A 330 -13.59 -18.07 24.22
CA THR A 330 -14.41 -17.34 25.19
C THR A 330 -14.85 -18.30 26.29
N SER A 331 -15.43 -17.78 27.37
CA SER A 331 -15.91 -18.58 28.48
C SER A 331 -17.21 -18.04 29.03
N THR A 332 -18.05 -18.94 29.51
CA THR A 332 -19.26 -18.63 30.27
C THR A 332 -19.12 -19.25 31.65
N ARG A 333 -19.39 -18.47 32.70
CA ARG A 333 -19.34 -18.95 34.07
C ARG A 333 -20.76 -19.31 34.50
N SER A 334 -20.96 -20.56 34.92
CA SER A 334 -22.16 -21.00 35.64
C SER A 334 -21.87 -21.06 37.14
N SER A 335 -22.89 -21.28 37.97
CA SER A 335 -22.73 -21.49 39.41
C SER A 335 -21.83 -22.68 39.75
N ALA A 336 -21.84 -23.74 38.93
CA ALA A 336 -21.06 -24.97 39.16
C ALA A 336 -19.68 -24.99 38.48
N ARG A 337 -19.53 -24.41 37.28
CA ARG A 337 -18.26 -24.46 36.52
C ARG A 337 -18.12 -23.38 35.46
N THR A 338 -16.89 -23.13 35.04
CA THR A 338 -16.57 -22.30 33.87
C THR A 338 -16.48 -23.20 32.63
N ILE A 339 -17.26 -22.90 31.60
CA ILE A 339 -17.26 -23.63 30.33
C ILE A 339 -16.61 -22.77 29.26
N HIS A 340 -15.71 -23.36 28.47
CA HIS A 340 -15.00 -22.68 27.40
C HIS A 340 -15.61 -22.99 26.03
N TYR A 341 -15.65 -21.98 25.17
CA TYR A 341 -16.19 -22.06 23.81
C TYR A 341 -15.23 -21.42 22.80
N TYR A 342 -15.24 -21.93 21.58
CA TYR A 342 -14.72 -21.24 20.41
C TYR A 342 -15.84 -20.46 19.73
N ARG A 343 -15.65 -19.16 19.58
CA ARG A 343 -16.62 -18.24 18.96
C ARG A 343 -16.05 -17.59 17.72
N CYS A 344 -16.85 -17.53 16.66
CA CYS A 344 -16.49 -16.87 15.41
C CYS A 344 -16.37 -15.35 15.55
N LEU A 345 -15.26 -14.74 15.12
CA LEU A 345 -15.09 -13.27 15.08
C LEU A 345 -16.12 -12.56 14.20
N GLY A 346 -16.70 -13.26 13.22
CA GLY A 346 -17.78 -12.74 12.37
C GLY A 346 -19.09 -12.51 13.12
N SER A 347 -19.33 -13.24 14.21
CA SER A 347 -20.54 -13.13 15.05
C SER A 347 -20.52 -11.94 16.02
N ASP A 348 -19.37 -11.27 16.17
CA ASP A 348 -19.23 -10.11 17.05
C ASP A 348 -19.71 -8.82 16.36
N GLY A 349 -21.00 -8.53 16.43
CA GLY A 349 -21.57 -7.34 15.81
C GLY A 349 -20.96 -6.01 16.28
N TRP A 350 -20.53 -5.94 17.54
CA TRP A 350 -19.89 -4.74 18.12
C TRP A 350 -18.55 -4.36 17.46
N ARG A 351 -17.91 -5.29 16.73
CA ARG A 351 -16.62 -5.07 16.04
C ARG A 351 -16.79 -4.42 14.67
N ARG A 352 -18.00 -4.33 14.12
CA ARG A 352 -18.25 -3.92 12.73
C ARG A 352 -19.30 -2.81 12.66
N LEU A 353 -19.07 -1.87 11.75
CA LEU A 353 -20.03 -0.85 11.38
C LEU A 353 -21.04 -1.53 10.43
N GLY A 354 -22.13 -2.08 10.98
CA GLY A 354 -23.12 -2.86 10.22
C GLY A 354 -23.64 -4.13 10.92
N GLY A 355 -23.24 -4.41 12.16
CA GLY A 355 -23.71 -5.57 12.91
C GLY A 355 -22.92 -6.86 12.62
N PRO A 356 -23.38 -8.02 13.12
CA PRO A 356 -22.71 -9.30 12.90
C PRO A 356 -22.80 -9.71 11.43
N VAL A 357 -21.72 -10.28 10.90
CA VAL A 357 -21.67 -10.77 9.50
C VAL A 357 -21.74 -12.31 9.42
N CYS A 358 -21.88 -12.97 10.57
CA CYS A 358 -21.98 -14.41 10.69
C CYS A 358 -22.85 -14.77 11.90
N ASP A 359 -23.60 -15.85 11.78
CA ASP A 359 -24.53 -16.40 12.76
C ASP A 359 -24.03 -17.74 13.36
N SER A 360 -22.78 -18.12 13.10
CA SER A 360 -22.19 -19.37 13.58
C SER A 360 -22.25 -19.47 15.11
N ARG A 361 -22.74 -20.61 15.60
CA ARG A 361 -22.93 -20.88 17.03
C ARG A 361 -21.58 -21.14 17.72
N PRO A 362 -21.40 -20.72 18.98
CA PRO A 362 -20.20 -21.07 19.74
C PRO A 362 -20.07 -22.59 19.94
N THR A 363 -18.90 -23.14 19.62
CA THR A 363 -18.62 -24.58 19.78
C THR A 363 -17.90 -24.83 21.10
N ARG A 364 -18.27 -25.86 21.85
CA ARG A 364 -17.57 -26.23 23.10
C ARG A 364 -16.10 -26.58 22.83
N GLN A 365 -15.20 -25.96 23.61
CA GLN A 365 -13.75 -26.11 23.41
C GLN A 365 -13.31 -27.56 23.66
N ASP A 366 -13.73 -28.14 24.78
CA ASP A 366 -13.30 -29.48 25.21
C ASP A 366 -13.70 -30.57 24.21
N LEU A 367 -14.94 -30.50 23.70
CA LEU A 367 -15.43 -31.44 22.69
C LEU A 367 -14.67 -31.30 21.36
N LEU A 368 -14.42 -30.06 20.92
CA LEU A 368 -13.74 -29.82 19.65
C LEU A 368 -12.26 -30.21 19.73
N ASP A 369 -11.57 -29.85 20.82
CA ASP A 369 -10.17 -30.20 21.06
C ASP A 369 -9.99 -31.74 21.06
N GLU A 370 -10.87 -32.47 21.74
CA GLU A 370 -10.83 -33.94 21.80
C GLU A 370 -11.12 -34.60 20.44
N VAL A 371 -12.15 -34.16 19.71
CA VAL A 371 -12.47 -34.71 18.38
C VAL A 371 -11.31 -34.52 17.42
N VAL A 372 -10.72 -33.32 17.36
CA VAL A 372 -9.60 -33.07 16.46
C VAL A 372 -8.35 -33.85 16.91
N TRP A 373 -8.08 -33.95 18.21
CA TRP A 373 -6.94 -34.71 18.71
C TRP A 373 -7.05 -36.19 18.39
N LYS A 374 -8.23 -36.81 18.59
CA LYS A 374 -8.46 -38.23 18.26
C LYS A 374 -8.26 -38.54 16.79
N GLU A 375 -8.74 -37.69 15.89
CA GLU A 375 -8.53 -37.89 14.45
C GLU A 375 -7.06 -37.76 14.06
N ILE A 376 -6.31 -36.83 14.66
CA ILE A 376 -4.87 -36.71 14.42
C ILE A 376 -4.10 -37.88 15.01
N ALA A 377 -4.45 -38.34 16.21
CA ALA A 377 -3.85 -39.54 16.83
C ALA A 377 -4.08 -40.77 15.94
N ARG A 378 -5.32 -40.98 15.46
CA ARG A 378 -5.66 -42.05 14.51
C ARG A 378 -4.83 -41.97 13.22
N LEU A 379 -4.67 -40.77 12.66
CA LEU A 379 -3.84 -40.56 11.46
C LEU A 379 -2.35 -40.86 11.71
N LEU A 380 -1.85 -40.68 12.94
CA LEU A 380 -0.47 -41.00 13.30
C LEU A 380 -0.27 -42.49 13.60
N GLU A 381 -1.32 -43.18 14.06
CA GLU A 381 -1.33 -44.62 14.34
C GLU A 381 -1.45 -45.47 13.06
N ASP A 382 -2.07 -44.95 12.00
CA ASP A 382 -2.23 -45.67 10.73
C ASP A 382 -0.90 -45.75 9.94
N ARG A 383 -0.24 -46.90 10.06
CA ARG A 383 1.06 -47.23 9.44
C ARG A 383 0.99 -47.22 7.90
N GLN A 384 -0.11 -47.70 7.32
CA GLN A 384 -0.21 -47.87 5.86
C GLN A 384 -0.32 -46.54 5.14
N LEU A 385 -0.98 -45.53 5.72
CA LEU A 385 -1.21 -44.24 5.04
C LEU A 385 0.09 -43.43 4.84
N ILE A 386 1.05 -43.60 5.75
CA ILE A 386 2.37 -42.95 5.69
C ILE A 386 3.31 -43.75 4.77
N GLU A 387 3.32 -45.08 4.89
CA GLU A 387 4.09 -45.99 4.02
C GLU A 387 3.64 -45.90 2.56
N ASP A 388 2.33 -45.87 2.28
CA ASP A 388 1.75 -45.77 0.94
C ASP A 388 2.10 -44.45 0.23
N GLU A 389 2.14 -43.33 0.96
CA GLU A 389 2.53 -42.03 0.39
C GLU A 389 4.05 -41.93 0.20
N LEU A 390 4.85 -42.58 1.06
CA LEU A 390 6.30 -42.73 0.87
C LEU A 390 6.59 -43.60 -0.36
N GLU A 391 5.92 -44.74 -0.50
CA GLU A 391 6.12 -45.70 -1.56
C GLU A 391 5.61 -45.18 -2.91
N ARG A 392 4.48 -44.47 -2.93
CA ARG A 392 3.98 -43.75 -4.12
C ARG A 392 5.02 -42.74 -4.63
N ARG A 393 5.75 -42.07 -3.74
CA ARG A 393 6.80 -41.11 -4.11
C ARG A 393 8.13 -41.77 -4.48
N LEU A 394 8.50 -42.88 -3.83
CA LEU A 394 9.64 -43.71 -4.24
C LEU A 394 9.43 -44.29 -5.65
N LYS A 395 8.22 -44.71 -5.99
CA LYS A 395 7.85 -45.09 -7.38
C LYS A 395 7.90 -43.90 -8.34
N ALA A 396 7.46 -42.71 -7.91
CA ALA A 396 7.58 -41.50 -8.74
C ALA A 396 9.04 -41.08 -8.96
N ALA A 397 9.91 -41.26 -7.97
CA ALA A 397 11.35 -40.97 -8.03
C ALA A 397 12.13 -42.00 -8.86
N ARG A 398 11.78 -43.29 -8.79
CA ARG A 398 12.38 -44.35 -9.62
C ARG A 398 12.01 -44.26 -11.10
N ASN A 399 10.86 -43.66 -11.43
CA ASN A 399 10.44 -43.43 -12.81
C ASN A 399 11.12 -42.19 -13.48
N SER A 400 12.22 -41.68 -12.91
CA SER A 400 12.96 -40.48 -13.35
C SER A 400 14.05 -40.71 -14.42
N ASP A 401 14.09 -41.90 -15.03
CA ASP A 401 14.93 -42.20 -16.21
C ASP A 401 14.82 -41.14 -17.36
N PRO A 402 13.66 -40.46 -17.58
CA PRO A 402 13.57 -39.36 -18.54
C PRO A 402 14.37 -38.10 -18.17
N THR A 403 14.67 -37.88 -16.88
CA THR A 403 15.38 -36.68 -16.40
C THR A 403 16.87 -36.77 -16.70
N GLN A 404 17.49 -37.95 -16.54
CA GLN A 404 18.89 -38.19 -16.90
C GLN A 404 19.11 -38.04 -18.41
N ARG A 405 18.25 -38.65 -19.24
CA ARG A 405 18.31 -38.47 -20.72
C ARG A 405 18.16 -37.01 -21.14
N ARG A 406 17.31 -36.25 -20.44
CA ARG A 406 17.09 -34.83 -20.68
C ARG A 406 18.28 -33.98 -20.27
N GLU A 407 18.90 -34.29 -19.14
CA GLU A 407 20.14 -33.67 -18.67
C GLU A 407 21.29 -33.87 -19.68
N GLU A 408 21.49 -35.11 -20.14
CA GLU A 408 22.49 -35.41 -21.18
C GLU A 408 22.24 -34.65 -22.49
N THR A 409 20.98 -34.51 -22.88
CA THR A 409 20.59 -33.77 -24.09
C THR A 409 20.91 -32.28 -23.93
N LEU A 410 20.57 -31.68 -22.78
CA LEU A 410 20.86 -30.28 -22.48
C LEU A 410 22.37 -30.01 -22.38
N ARG A 411 23.15 -30.93 -21.81
CA ARG A 411 24.62 -30.84 -21.80
C ARG A 411 25.21 -30.87 -23.22
N ARG A 412 24.67 -31.72 -24.10
CA ARG A 412 25.07 -31.77 -25.52
C ARG A 412 24.72 -30.47 -26.27
N ASP A 413 23.54 -29.90 -26.04
CA ASP A 413 23.10 -28.64 -26.67
C ASP A 413 23.89 -27.42 -26.18
N LEU A 414 24.26 -27.41 -24.89
CA LEU A 414 25.15 -26.41 -24.30
C LEU A 414 26.54 -26.46 -24.96
N ALA A 415 27.12 -27.66 -25.08
CA ALA A 415 28.41 -27.85 -25.72
C ALA A 415 28.39 -27.41 -27.20
N ARG A 416 27.31 -27.72 -27.93
CA ARG A 416 27.11 -27.28 -29.31
C ARG A 416 27.03 -25.76 -29.42
N SER A 417 26.26 -25.10 -28.56
CA SER A 417 26.09 -23.64 -28.56
C SER A 417 27.40 -22.93 -28.25
N ARG A 418 28.18 -23.41 -27.27
CA ARG A 418 29.52 -22.89 -26.95
C ARG A 418 30.49 -23.01 -28.12
N LYS A 419 30.53 -24.18 -28.77
CA LYS A 419 31.39 -24.39 -29.95
C LYS A 419 30.99 -23.49 -31.13
N SER A 420 29.70 -23.20 -31.30
CA SER A 420 29.22 -22.25 -32.31
C SER A 420 29.59 -20.80 -31.98
N ILE A 421 29.54 -20.40 -30.70
CA ILE A 421 30.00 -19.08 -30.23
C ILE A 421 31.50 -18.94 -30.50
N GLU A 422 32.29 -19.95 -30.12
CA GLU A 422 33.74 -19.99 -30.35
C GLU A 422 34.08 -19.84 -31.84
N ARG A 423 33.42 -20.61 -32.73
CA ARG A 423 33.60 -20.48 -34.18
C ARG A 423 33.28 -19.09 -34.73
N LEU A 424 32.23 -18.42 -34.23
CA LEU A 424 31.91 -17.05 -34.64
C LEU A 424 32.95 -16.04 -34.16
N LEU A 425 33.52 -16.24 -32.98
CA LEU A 425 34.60 -15.41 -32.46
C LEU A 425 35.89 -15.62 -33.28
N THR A 426 36.24 -16.86 -33.62
CA THR A 426 37.37 -17.18 -34.51
C THR A 426 37.18 -16.56 -35.89
N ALA A 427 36.00 -16.70 -36.52
CA ALA A 427 35.71 -16.12 -37.83
C ALA A 427 35.80 -14.58 -37.83
N TYR A 428 35.42 -13.92 -36.74
CA TYR A 428 35.61 -12.47 -36.58
C TYR A 428 37.10 -12.10 -36.41
N GLN A 429 37.85 -12.87 -35.62
CA GLN A 429 39.30 -12.67 -35.43
C GLN A 429 40.08 -12.84 -36.74
N GLU A 430 39.67 -13.79 -37.58
CA GLU A 430 40.23 -14.03 -38.92
C GLU A 430 39.69 -13.07 -39.99
N SER A 431 38.90 -12.06 -39.59
CA SER A 431 38.29 -11.06 -40.49
C SER A 431 37.38 -11.64 -41.58
N LEU A 432 36.89 -12.87 -41.39
CA LEU A 432 35.95 -13.56 -42.29
C LEU A 432 34.49 -13.13 -42.04
N LEU A 433 34.25 -12.29 -41.03
CA LEU A 433 32.93 -11.87 -40.59
C LEU A 433 32.97 -10.41 -40.07
N SER A 434 31.99 -9.60 -40.44
CA SER A 434 31.89 -8.20 -39.99
C SER A 434 31.34 -8.08 -38.55
N LEU A 435 31.61 -6.95 -37.89
CA LEU A 435 31.10 -6.68 -36.54
C LEU A 435 29.56 -6.62 -36.47
N GLU A 436 28.89 -6.16 -37.53
CA GLU A 436 27.43 -6.12 -37.62
C GLU A 436 26.83 -7.53 -37.71
N GLU A 437 27.43 -8.40 -38.52
CA GLU A 437 27.01 -9.80 -38.62
C GLU A 437 27.21 -10.53 -37.28
N LEU A 438 28.31 -10.25 -36.57
CA LEU A 438 28.55 -10.80 -35.24
C LEU A 438 27.48 -10.35 -34.24
N ARG A 439 27.17 -9.04 -34.22
CA ARG A 439 26.12 -8.46 -33.36
C ARG A 439 24.73 -9.01 -33.67
N SER A 440 24.46 -9.41 -34.91
CA SER A 440 23.18 -10.02 -35.29
C SER A 440 23.04 -11.48 -34.86
N ARG A 441 24.12 -12.28 -34.91
CA ARG A 441 24.09 -13.74 -34.68
C ARG A 441 24.41 -14.15 -33.23
N MET A 442 25.25 -13.38 -32.54
CA MET A 442 25.69 -13.66 -31.16
C MET A 442 24.54 -13.69 -30.12
N PRO A 443 23.52 -12.81 -30.18
CA PRO A 443 22.47 -12.78 -29.15
C PRO A 443 21.64 -14.06 -29.08
N ASP A 444 21.33 -14.68 -30.21
CA ASP A 444 20.55 -15.93 -30.25
C ASP A 444 21.33 -17.09 -29.64
N LEU A 445 22.63 -17.23 -29.96
CA LEU A 445 23.47 -18.27 -29.38
C LEU A 445 23.68 -18.10 -27.87
N ARG A 446 23.89 -16.86 -27.39
CA ARG A 446 23.97 -16.58 -25.95
C ARG A 446 22.63 -16.80 -25.23
N SER A 447 21.51 -16.49 -25.89
CA SER A 447 20.19 -16.79 -25.35
C SER A 447 19.98 -18.30 -25.21
N ARG A 448 20.42 -19.10 -26.18
CA ARG A 448 20.37 -20.58 -26.12
C ARG A 448 21.29 -21.15 -25.05
N GLU A 449 22.51 -20.63 -24.92
CA GLU A 449 23.44 -21.00 -23.85
C GLU A 449 22.83 -20.74 -22.47
N GLN A 450 22.31 -19.53 -22.25
CA GLN A 450 21.69 -19.16 -20.97
C GLN A 450 20.44 -20.00 -20.67
N ALA A 451 19.64 -20.33 -21.69
CA ALA A 451 18.49 -21.20 -21.53
C ALA A 451 18.89 -22.63 -21.14
N CYS A 452 19.95 -23.19 -21.74
CA CYS A 452 20.47 -24.51 -21.39
C CYS A 452 21.05 -24.53 -19.96
N LEU A 453 21.83 -23.51 -19.58
CA LEU A 453 22.37 -23.37 -18.21
C LEU A 453 21.26 -23.28 -17.16
N SER A 454 20.25 -22.44 -17.41
CA SER A 454 19.11 -22.30 -16.48
C SER A 454 18.31 -23.59 -16.34
N ALA A 455 18.18 -24.36 -17.43
CA ALA A 455 17.50 -25.65 -17.41
C ALA A 455 18.31 -26.75 -16.69
N LEU A 456 19.65 -26.75 -16.83
CA LEU A 456 20.53 -27.65 -16.09
C LEU A 456 20.53 -27.35 -14.58
N GLN A 457 20.63 -26.07 -14.21
CA GLN A 457 20.52 -25.64 -12.81
C GLN A 457 19.19 -26.09 -12.20
N ALA A 458 18.08 -25.94 -12.93
CA ALA A 458 16.77 -26.39 -12.47
C ALA A 458 16.66 -27.92 -12.27
N ILE A 459 17.45 -28.71 -13.00
CA ILE A 459 17.53 -30.18 -12.83
C ILE A 459 18.42 -30.53 -11.62
N GLU A 460 19.52 -29.82 -11.43
CA GLU A 460 20.41 -30.00 -10.28
C GLU A 460 19.74 -29.61 -8.96
N ASP A 461 19.06 -28.46 -8.94
CA ASP A 461 18.25 -28.01 -7.80
C ASP A 461 17.15 -29.04 -7.46
N GLN A 462 16.54 -29.65 -8.49
CA GLN A 462 15.56 -30.74 -8.34
C GLN A 462 16.17 -32.00 -7.69
N SER A 463 17.40 -32.36 -8.06
CA SER A 463 18.11 -33.53 -7.52
C SER A 463 18.53 -33.32 -6.06
N GLN A 464 19.09 -32.14 -5.75
CA GLN A 464 19.47 -31.80 -4.37
C GLN A 464 18.26 -31.69 -3.44
N GLU A 465 17.16 -31.09 -3.91
CA GLU A 465 15.90 -31.01 -3.14
C GLU A 465 15.30 -32.41 -2.88
N GLN A 466 15.47 -33.36 -3.81
CA GLN A 466 15.07 -34.76 -3.64
C GLN A 466 15.91 -35.49 -2.60
N GLU A 467 17.23 -35.29 -2.59
CA GLU A 467 18.13 -35.92 -1.62
C GLU A 467 17.83 -35.42 -0.19
N VAL A 468 17.52 -34.14 -0.04
CA VAL A 468 17.06 -33.54 1.23
C VAL A 468 15.70 -34.10 1.65
N CYS A 469 14.76 -34.31 0.71
CA CYS A 469 13.46 -34.93 1.00
C CYS A 469 13.59 -36.36 1.51
N LEU A 470 14.51 -37.16 0.95
CA LEU A 470 14.73 -38.55 1.36
C LEU A 470 15.33 -38.63 2.77
N ARG A 471 16.32 -37.78 3.08
CA ARG A 471 16.88 -37.69 4.44
C ARG A 471 15.84 -37.20 5.47
N LEU A 472 14.97 -36.26 5.10
CA LEU A 472 13.87 -35.81 5.95
C LEU A 472 12.82 -36.91 6.17
N ALA A 473 12.48 -37.70 5.16
CA ALA A 473 11.58 -38.84 5.30
C ALA A 473 12.08 -39.85 6.35
N GLU A 474 13.37 -40.23 6.30
CA GLU A 474 13.99 -41.12 7.30
C GLU A 474 13.93 -40.52 8.72
N SER A 475 14.17 -39.20 8.85
CA SER A 475 14.04 -38.48 10.13
C SER A 475 12.60 -38.46 10.66
N VAL A 476 11.60 -38.34 9.77
CA VAL A 476 10.18 -38.28 10.13
C VAL A 476 9.73 -39.64 10.66
N THR A 477 10.19 -40.75 10.08
CA THR A 477 9.88 -42.10 10.59
C THR A 477 10.38 -42.27 12.03
N SER A 478 11.63 -41.86 12.32
CA SER A 478 12.18 -41.90 13.69
C SER A 478 11.49 -40.94 14.68
N PHE A 479 10.89 -39.85 14.18
CA PHE A 479 10.13 -38.89 14.98
C PHE A 479 8.71 -39.40 15.27
N LEU A 480 8.08 -40.04 14.30
CA LEU A 480 6.77 -40.68 14.43
C LEU A 480 6.80 -41.85 15.41
N GLU A 481 7.87 -42.65 15.43
CA GLU A 481 8.07 -43.71 16.42
C GLU A 481 8.19 -43.17 17.85
N ARG A 482 8.91 -42.06 18.04
CA ARG A 482 9.01 -41.37 19.35
C ARG A 482 7.72 -40.69 19.80
N LEU A 483 6.94 -40.17 18.85
CA LEU A 483 5.63 -39.60 19.16
C LEU A 483 4.62 -40.68 19.55
N ARG A 484 4.61 -41.83 18.86
CA ARG A 484 3.69 -42.95 19.11
C ARG A 484 3.77 -43.48 20.54
N SER A 485 4.95 -43.56 21.13
CA SER A 485 5.13 -44.02 22.51
C SER A 485 4.62 -43.03 23.57
N SER A 486 4.25 -41.79 23.19
CA SER A 486 3.86 -40.71 24.10
C SER A 486 2.48 -40.07 23.86
N VAL A 487 1.77 -40.39 22.75
CA VAL A 487 0.52 -39.70 22.31
C VAL A 487 -0.57 -39.63 23.40
N GLY A 488 -0.72 -40.66 24.23
CA GLY A 488 -1.75 -40.73 25.27
C GLY A 488 -1.52 -39.79 26.47
N ALA A 489 -0.25 -39.43 26.75
CA ALA A 489 0.14 -38.70 27.96
C ALA A 489 0.53 -37.23 27.72
N LEU A 490 0.45 -36.74 26.48
CA LEU A 490 0.91 -35.40 26.13
C LEU A 490 0.08 -34.30 26.79
N ASP A 491 0.78 -33.32 27.36
CA ASP A 491 0.16 -32.12 27.92
C ASP A 491 -0.43 -31.21 26.81
N ILE A 492 -1.21 -30.20 27.20
CA ILE A 492 -1.89 -29.32 26.22
C ILE A 492 -0.89 -28.54 25.33
N ILE A 493 0.32 -28.25 25.84
CA ILE A 493 1.36 -27.51 25.12
C ILE A 493 2.00 -28.42 24.07
N GLU A 494 2.27 -29.67 24.42
CA GLU A 494 2.79 -30.71 23.55
C GLU A 494 1.78 -31.08 22.46
N ARG A 495 0.51 -31.31 22.83
CA ARG A 495 -0.58 -31.50 21.86
C ARG A 495 -0.64 -30.33 20.87
N GLN A 496 -0.52 -29.10 21.36
CA GLN A 496 -0.51 -27.91 20.52
C GLN A 496 0.72 -27.84 19.58
N ARG A 497 1.91 -28.29 20.02
CA ARG A 497 3.09 -28.38 19.15
C ARG A 497 2.86 -29.36 18.00
N VAL A 498 2.38 -30.57 18.32
CA VAL A 498 2.05 -31.60 17.33
C VAL A 498 0.98 -31.10 16.34
N LEU A 499 -0.10 -30.49 16.85
CA LEU A 499 -1.16 -29.94 16.02
C LEU A 499 -0.66 -28.80 15.11
N ARG A 500 0.24 -27.93 15.56
CA ARG A 500 0.80 -26.87 14.72
C ARG A 500 1.74 -27.39 13.63
N LEU A 501 2.35 -28.55 13.84
CA LEU A 501 3.17 -29.23 12.83
C LEU A 501 2.31 -29.92 11.77
N LEU A 502 1.25 -30.63 12.20
CA LEU A 502 0.48 -31.51 11.33
C LEU A 502 -0.80 -30.85 10.77
N VAL A 503 -1.36 -29.86 11.45
CA VAL A 503 -2.65 -29.25 11.11
C VAL A 503 -2.46 -27.82 10.61
N LYS A 504 -2.85 -27.59 9.35
CA LYS A 504 -2.79 -26.27 8.71
C LYS A 504 -3.94 -25.37 9.15
N GLU A 505 -5.15 -25.93 9.17
CA GLU A 505 -6.40 -25.23 9.48
C GLU A 505 -7.50 -26.23 9.84
N VAL A 506 -8.37 -25.87 10.79
CA VAL A 506 -9.59 -26.60 11.10
C VAL A 506 -10.78 -25.71 10.77
N LEU A 507 -11.60 -26.11 9.80
CA LEU A 507 -12.83 -25.42 9.46
C LEU A 507 -13.99 -25.95 10.30
N VAL A 508 -14.61 -25.06 11.07
CA VAL A 508 -15.75 -25.37 11.94
C VAL A 508 -17.03 -24.87 11.26
N GLY A 509 -17.88 -25.81 10.83
CA GLY A 509 -19.27 -25.59 10.43
C GLY A 509 -20.25 -25.97 11.54
N ASP A 510 -21.55 -25.85 11.28
CA ASP A 510 -22.58 -26.18 12.28
C ASP A 510 -22.63 -27.70 12.56
N ASP A 511 -22.60 -28.52 11.50
CA ASP A 511 -22.68 -30.00 11.61
C ASP A 511 -21.45 -30.73 11.07
N LYS A 512 -20.44 -29.99 10.58
CA LYS A 512 -19.25 -30.56 9.93
C LYS A 512 -17.98 -29.86 10.36
N ILE A 513 -17.00 -30.65 10.80
CA ILE A 513 -15.62 -30.21 11.07
C ILE A 513 -14.75 -30.73 9.92
N VAL A 514 -13.96 -29.85 9.31
CA VAL A 514 -12.99 -30.25 8.27
C VAL A 514 -11.59 -29.92 8.75
N ILE A 515 -10.81 -30.95 9.03
CA ILE A 515 -9.40 -30.83 9.43
C ILE A 515 -8.55 -30.84 8.16
N ARG A 516 -7.89 -29.71 7.87
CA ARG A 516 -6.89 -29.62 6.81
C ARG A 516 -5.52 -29.88 7.43
N HIS A 517 -5.04 -31.11 7.32
CA HIS A 517 -3.70 -31.48 7.74
C HIS A 517 -2.71 -31.38 6.57
N SER A 518 -1.45 -31.09 6.90
CA SER A 518 -0.31 -31.24 6.01
C SER A 518 0.76 -31.97 6.77
N ILE A 519 1.13 -33.17 6.32
CA ILE A 519 2.35 -33.81 6.79
C ILE A 519 3.49 -32.97 6.20
N PRO A 520 4.30 -32.29 7.03
CA PRO A 520 5.39 -31.46 6.54
C PRO A 520 6.42 -32.38 5.87
N LEU A 521 6.41 -32.38 4.54
CA LEU A 521 7.50 -32.88 3.71
C LEU A 521 7.99 -31.71 2.87
N PRO A 522 9.30 -31.62 2.55
CA PRO A 522 9.83 -30.49 1.81
C PRO A 522 9.15 -30.38 0.43
N PRO A 523 9.01 -29.16 -0.12
CA PRO A 523 8.20 -28.92 -1.30
C PRO A 523 8.77 -29.66 -2.53
N THR A 524 7.91 -30.33 -3.30
CA THR A 524 8.26 -30.72 -4.67
C THR A 524 8.30 -29.47 -5.57
N PRO A 525 9.30 -29.35 -6.46
CA PRO A 525 9.34 -28.29 -7.46
C PRO A 525 8.25 -28.51 -8.53
N PRO A 526 7.73 -27.44 -9.14
CA PRO A 526 6.61 -27.53 -10.06
C PRO A 526 7.07 -27.94 -11.47
N GLY A 527 7.09 -29.24 -11.77
CA GLY A 527 7.40 -29.67 -13.14
C GLY A 527 7.38 -31.18 -13.41
N GLY A 528 6.19 -31.79 -13.54
CA GLY A 528 6.06 -33.15 -14.06
C GLY A 528 4.61 -33.49 -14.43
N LYS A 529 4.34 -33.74 -15.72
CA LYS A 529 3.03 -34.24 -16.17
C LYS A 529 2.89 -35.70 -15.75
N ALA A 530 1.79 -36.07 -15.08
CA ALA A 530 1.42 -37.46 -14.88
C ALA A 530 1.16 -38.15 -16.24
N PRO A 531 1.69 -39.37 -16.50
CA PRO A 531 1.33 -40.16 -17.66
C PRO A 531 -0.08 -40.75 -17.49
N GLY A 532 -0.78 -40.92 -18.62
CA GLY A 532 -2.19 -41.32 -18.67
C GLY A 532 -2.42 -42.74 -18.17
N ALA A 533 -3.45 -42.91 -17.35
CA ALA A 533 -3.97 -44.21 -16.96
C ALA A 533 -4.79 -44.80 -18.12
N ALA A 534 -4.40 -46.01 -18.53
CA ALA A 534 -5.21 -46.91 -19.33
C ALA A 534 -6.41 -47.44 -18.53
N ASN A 535 -7.44 -47.84 -19.27
CA ASN A 535 -8.72 -48.34 -18.79
C ASN A 535 -8.60 -49.51 -17.81
N SER A 536 -9.21 -49.40 -16.64
CA SER A 536 -9.88 -50.52 -15.97
C SER A 536 -11.04 -50.01 -15.12
N SER A 537 -12.17 -50.68 -15.26
CA SER A 537 -13.46 -50.40 -14.65
C SER A 537 -13.58 -51.10 -13.30
N VAL A 538 -13.54 -50.38 -12.17
CA VAL A 538 -14.12 -50.80 -10.88
C VAL A 538 -14.62 -49.57 -10.10
N THR A 539 -15.78 -49.75 -9.48
CA THR A 539 -16.67 -48.84 -8.76
C THR A 539 -16.13 -48.31 -7.42
N ALA A 540 -16.14 -46.97 -7.23
CA ALA A 540 -16.29 -46.15 -6.00
C ALA A 540 -15.38 -44.89 -6.05
N PRO A 541 -15.85 -43.68 -5.66
CA PRO A 541 -15.00 -42.48 -5.71
C PRO A 541 -14.10 -42.41 -4.46
N PRO A 542 -12.79 -42.11 -4.61
CA PRO A 542 -11.91 -41.91 -3.46
C PRO A 542 -12.17 -40.54 -2.78
N PRO A 543 -11.85 -40.38 -1.48
CA PRO A 543 -12.00 -39.11 -0.77
C PRO A 543 -11.09 -38.03 -1.38
N GLN A 544 -11.69 -36.93 -1.81
CA GLN A 544 -11.00 -35.81 -2.45
C GLN A 544 -10.12 -35.04 -1.45
N SER A 545 -8.81 -35.26 -1.50
CA SER A 545 -7.82 -34.44 -0.80
C SER A 545 -7.49 -33.18 -1.62
N TYR A 546 -7.79 -31.99 -1.08
CA TYR A 546 -7.50 -30.71 -1.72
C TYR A 546 -6.19 -30.11 -1.19
N LEU A 547 -5.16 -30.03 -2.05
CA LEU A 547 -3.96 -29.22 -1.80
C LEU A 547 -4.26 -27.73 -2.05
N LEU A 548 -4.30 -26.93 -0.97
CA LEU A 548 -4.36 -25.47 -1.00
C LEU A 548 -2.99 -24.89 -0.62
N ARG A 549 -2.24 -24.36 -1.60
CA ARG A 549 -1.05 -23.51 -1.35
C ARG A 549 -1.50 -22.13 -0.84
N SER A 550 -0.83 -21.60 0.17
CA SER A 550 -1.15 -20.29 0.78
C SER A 550 0.05 -19.33 0.71
N GLY A 551 -0.06 -18.32 -0.16
CA GLY A 551 0.64 -17.02 -0.14
C GLY A 551 2.17 -17.04 -0.34
N ASN A 552 2.82 -16.17 -1.09
CA ASN A 552 2.39 -14.94 -1.75
C ASN A 552 3.47 -14.53 -2.78
N GLN A 553 3.60 -15.29 -3.87
CA GLN A 553 4.35 -14.90 -5.09
C GLN A 553 3.42 -14.74 -6.30
N LEU A 554 2.11 -14.65 -6.07
CA LEU A 554 1.11 -14.79 -7.12
C LEU A 554 1.06 -13.62 -8.11
N ALA A 555 1.65 -12.45 -7.88
CA ALA A 555 1.64 -11.42 -8.94
C ALA A 555 2.57 -11.78 -10.11
N ALA A 556 3.83 -12.14 -9.82
CA ALA A 556 4.80 -12.55 -10.84
C ALA A 556 4.52 -13.97 -11.36
N VAL A 557 4.10 -14.89 -10.49
CA VAL A 557 3.76 -16.27 -10.89
C VAL A 557 2.43 -16.30 -11.67
N VAL A 558 1.45 -15.44 -11.40
CA VAL A 558 0.25 -15.35 -12.25
C VAL A 558 0.59 -14.75 -13.61
N GLU A 559 1.48 -13.75 -13.69
CA GLU A 559 1.94 -13.24 -15.00
C GLU A 559 2.63 -14.35 -15.83
N LEU A 560 3.49 -15.15 -15.19
CA LEU A 560 4.24 -16.25 -15.82
C LEU A 560 3.40 -17.52 -16.09
N MET A 561 2.40 -17.80 -15.23
CA MET A 561 1.43 -18.89 -15.44
C MET A 561 0.34 -18.52 -16.44
N LEU A 562 -0.01 -17.23 -16.57
CA LEU A 562 -0.92 -16.74 -17.60
C LEU A 562 -0.22 -16.58 -18.95
N ASP A 563 1.10 -16.40 -19.00
CA ASP A 563 1.88 -16.56 -20.25
C ASP A 563 1.71 -17.96 -20.85
N VAL A 564 1.60 -19.00 -20.01
CA VAL A 564 1.29 -20.38 -20.47
C VAL A 564 -0.13 -20.47 -21.06
N LEU A 565 -1.09 -19.70 -20.54
CA LEU A 565 -2.42 -19.60 -21.14
C LEU A 565 -2.36 -18.85 -22.48
N ASP A 566 -1.62 -17.76 -22.55
CA ASP A 566 -1.46 -16.95 -23.76
C ASP A 566 -0.84 -17.79 -24.89
N LYS A 567 0.26 -18.51 -24.62
CA LYS A 567 0.89 -19.45 -25.55
C LYS A 567 -0.04 -20.57 -26.00
N GLU A 568 -0.89 -21.09 -25.11
CA GLU A 568 -1.87 -22.12 -25.49
C GLU A 568 -2.98 -21.55 -26.38
N LEU A 569 -3.44 -20.32 -26.11
CA LEU A 569 -4.43 -19.64 -26.95
C LEU A 569 -3.85 -19.30 -28.33
N GLU A 570 -2.60 -18.84 -28.39
CA GLU A 570 -1.86 -18.59 -29.63
C GLU A 570 -1.66 -19.88 -30.43
N LYS A 571 -1.23 -20.97 -29.77
CA LYS A 571 -1.09 -22.29 -30.40
C LYS A 571 -2.41 -22.79 -30.99
N ARG A 572 -3.54 -22.46 -30.38
CA ARG A 572 -4.89 -22.79 -30.87
C ARG A 572 -5.43 -21.80 -31.91
N GLY A 573 -4.66 -20.77 -32.27
CA GLY A 573 -5.04 -19.74 -33.24
C GLY A 573 -6.17 -18.83 -32.75
N HIS A 574 -6.37 -18.71 -31.44
CA HIS A 574 -7.40 -17.84 -30.87
C HIS A 574 -6.95 -16.38 -30.86
N ARG A 575 -7.88 -15.47 -31.15
CA ARG A 575 -7.67 -14.03 -30.98
C ARG A 575 -8.10 -13.64 -29.58
N PHE A 576 -7.20 -13.09 -28.78
CA PHE A 576 -7.51 -12.69 -27.41
C PHE A 576 -6.77 -11.42 -27.01
N VAL A 577 -7.24 -10.79 -25.92
CA VAL A 577 -6.59 -9.64 -25.28
C VAL A 577 -6.63 -9.90 -23.78
N ARG A 578 -5.46 -9.84 -23.13
CA ARG A 578 -5.31 -10.04 -21.69
C ARG A 578 -4.64 -8.82 -21.05
N TYR A 579 -5.04 -8.52 -19.81
CA TYR A 579 -4.38 -7.55 -18.96
C TYR A 579 -4.47 -8.04 -17.51
N ALA A 580 -3.32 -8.39 -16.93
CA ALA A 580 -3.25 -9.08 -15.64
C ALA A 580 -4.19 -10.31 -15.62
N ASP A 581 -5.19 -10.32 -14.73
CA ASP A 581 -6.17 -11.40 -14.55
C ASP A 581 -7.44 -11.26 -15.41
N ASP A 582 -7.65 -10.13 -16.09
CA ASP A 582 -8.76 -9.94 -17.04
C ASP A 582 -8.35 -10.44 -18.42
N CYS A 583 -9.15 -11.34 -19.04
CA CYS A 583 -8.91 -11.87 -20.38
C CYS A 583 -10.20 -11.93 -21.21
N ASN A 584 -10.12 -11.46 -22.46
CA ASN A 584 -11.18 -11.59 -23.46
C ASN A 584 -10.70 -12.44 -24.63
N ILE A 585 -11.41 -13.53 -24.93
CA ILE A 585 -11.16 -14.40 -26.09
C ILE A 585 -12.28 -14.22 -27.10
N TYR A 586 -11.93 -13.94 -28.35
CA TYR A 586 -12.87 -13.63 -29.42
C TYR A 586 -13.04 -14.81 -30.37
N VAL A 587 -14.30 -15.20 -30.58
CA VAL A 587 -14.71 -16.32 -31.40
C VAL A 587 -15.92 -15.95 -32.24
N ARG A 588 -16.16 -16.69 -33.33
CA ARG A 588 -17.18 -16.35 -34.34
C ARG A 588 -18.62 -16.66 -33.92
N SER A 589 -18.85 -17.54 -32.93
CA SER A 589 -20.20 -17.92 -32.49
C SER A 589 -20.28 -18.18 -30.99
N GLN A 590 -21.48 -18.06 -30.42
CA GLN A 590 -21.73 -18.34 -29.00
C GLN A 590 -21.38 -19.79 -28.63
N ARG A 591 -21.77 -20.76 -29.46
CA ARG A 591 -21.45 -22.18 -29.26
C ARG A 591 -19.94 -22.44 -29.28
N ALA A 592 -19.18 -21.73 -30.13
CA ALA A 592 -17.72 -21.79 -30.09
C ALA A 592 -17.17 -21.16 -28.79
N GLY A 593 -17.80 -20.09 -28.30
CA GLY A 593 -17.44 -19.43 -27.05
C GLY A 593 -17.63 -20.32 -25.84
N GLU A 594 -18.74 -21.05 -25.77
CA GLU A 594 -19.01 -21.99 -24.66
C GLU A 594 -18.00 -23.14 -24.66
N ARG A 595 -17.64 -23.64 -25.85
CA ARG A 595 -16.61 -24.66 -26.01
C ARG A 595 -15.23 -24.16 -25.59
N VAL A 596 -14.85 -22.96 -26.01
CA VAL A 596 -13.56 -22.35 -25.65
C VAL A 596 -13.53 -22.03 -24.16
N LEU A 597 -14.62 -21.51 -23.59
CA LEU A 597 -14.73 -21.27 -22.15
C LEU A 597 -14.54 -22.57 -21.36
N ALA A 598 -15.26 -23.64 -21.71
CA ALA A 598 -15.09 -24.94 -21.05
C ALA A 598 -13.66 -25.51 -21.22
N GLY A 599 -13.03 -25.29 -22.38
CA GLY A 599 -11.65 -25.70 -22.65
C GLY A 599 -10.61 -24.91 -21.86
N VAL A 600 -10.80 -23.60 -21.72
CA VAL A 600 -9.97 -22.69 -20.94
C VAL A 600 -10.18 -22.93 -19.45
N GLU A 601 -11.42 -23.18 -19.00
CA GLU A 601 -11.72 -23.60 -17.64
C GLU A 601 -11.00 -24.89 -17.28
N ARG A 602 -11.12 -25.91 -18.14
CA ARG A 602 -10.41 -27.16 -17.96
C ARG A 602 -8.89 -26.98 -17.97
N PHE A 603 -8.35 -26.12 -18.84
CA PHE A 603 -6.91 -25.85 -18.90
C PHE A 603 -6.42 -25.15 -17.64
N LEU A 604 -7.12 -24.10 -17.20
CA LEU A 604 -6.77 -23.34 -16.02
C LEU A 604 -6.91 -24.19 -14.74
N GLU A 605 -7.99 -24.94 -14.60
CA GLU A 605 -8.24 -25.76 -13.41
C GLU A 605 -7.41 -27.04 -13.39
N LYS A 606 -7.25 -27.75 -14.53
CA LYS A 606 -6.52 -29.03 -14.55
C LYS A 606 -5.02 -28.86 -14.73
N ARG A 607 -4.56 -27.96 -15.61
CA ARG A 607 -3.13 -27.75 -15.92
C ARG A 607 -2.48 -26.66 -15.06
N LEU A 608 -3.11 -25.49 -14.94
CA LEU A 608 -2.55 -24.38 -14.16
C LEU A 608 -3.01 -24.39 -12.70
N LYS A 609 -3.93 -25.28 -12.31
CA LYS A 609 -4.50 -25.38 -10.96
C LYS A 609 -5.07 -24.04 -10.42
N LEU A 610 -5.54 -23.18 -11.32
CA LEU A 610 -6.16 -21.89 -11.00
C LEU A 610 -7.68 -22.00 -10.95
N LYS A 611 -8.29 -21.44 -9.91
CA LYS A 611 -9.75 -21.43 -9.74
C LYS A 611 -10.36 -20.23 -10.46
N ILE A 612 -11.29 -20.49 -11.38
CA ILE A 612 -11.97 -19.43 -12.13
C ILE A 612 -13.14 -18.86 -11.34
N ASN A 613 -13.29 -17.53 -11.42
CA ASN A 613 -14.45 -16.85 -10.90
C ASN A 613 -15.63 -16.98 -11.88
N LYS A 614 -16.46 -18.01 -11.69
CA LYS A 614 -17.64 -18.28 -12.53
C LYS A 614 -18.67 -17.13 -12.56
N ALA A 615 -18.69 -16.26 -11.55
CA ALA A 615 -19.55 -15.07 -11.57
C ALA A 615 -19.03 -13.98 -12.52
N LYS A 616 -17.73 -13.98 -12.84
CA LYS A 616 -17.10 -13.03 -13.76
C LYS A 616 -16.90 -13.60 -15.16
N SER A 617 -16.64 -14.90 -15.27
CA SER A 617 -16.43 -15.62 -16.53
C SER A 617 -17.76 -15.96 -17.20
N ALA A 618 -17.97 -15.50 -18.43
CA ALA A 618 -19.12 -15.90 -19.22
C ALA A 618 -18.92 -15.59 -20.71
N VAL A 619 -19.65 -16.31 -21.55
CA VAL A 619 -19.74 -16.05 -22.99
C VAL A 619 -20.79 -14.97 -23.22
N ALA A 620 -20.40 -13.89 -23.90
CA ALA A 620 -21.31 -12.81 -24.25
C ALA A 620 -20.78 -12.04 -25.45
N LYS A 621 -21.67 -11.28 -26.12
CA LYS A 621 -21.26 -10.38 -27.19
C LYS A 621 -20.28 -9.31 -26.66
N PRO A 622 -19.26 -8.90 -27.44
CA PRO A 622 -18.29 -7.86 -27.05
C PRO A 622 -18.92 -6.51 -26.67
N SER A 623 -20.16 -6.27 -27.08
CA SER A 623 -20.92 -5.07 -26.74
C SER A 623 -21.48 -5.07 -25.31
N VAL A 624 -21.66 -6.25 -24.71
CA VAL A 624 -22.26 -6.42 -23.37
C VAL A 624 -21.19 -6.47 -22.29
N ARG A 625 -20.00 -7.01 -22.61
CA ARG A 625 -18.90 -7.14 -21.67
C ARG A 625 -17.95 -5.95 -21.74
N LYS A 626 -17.41 -5.58 -20.59
CA LYS A 626 -16.39 -4.54 -20.48
C LYS A 626 -15.01 -5.16 -20.29
N PHE A 627 -13.99 -4.46 -20.74
CA PHE A 627 -12.59 -4.78 -20.55
C PHE A 627 -11.81 -3.48 -20.32
N LEU A 628 -11.10 -3.37 -19.19
CA LEU A 628 -10.37 -2.16 -18.79
C LEU A 628 -11.20 -0.86 -18.86
N GLY A 629 -12.49 -0.95 -18.53
CA GLY A 629 -13.40 0.19 -18.59
C GLY A 629 -13.90 0.57 -19.98
N PHE A 630 -13.57 -0.20 -21.02
CA PHE A 630 -14.11 -0.08 -22.38
C PHE A 630 -15.06 -1.24 -22.71
N SER A 631 -15.87 -1.09 -23.76
CA SER A 631 -16.69 -2.12 -24.39
C SER A 631 -16.75 -1.84 -25.90
N PHE A 632 -17.41 -2.68 -26.69
CA PHE A 632 -17.55 -2.46 -28.14
C PHE A 632 -18.96 -2.03 -28.54
N THR A 633 -19.11 -1.40 -29.71
CA THR A 633 -20.42 -1.23 -30.37
C THR A 633 -20.86 -2.54 -31.03
N GLY A 634 -22.18 -2.70 -31.25
CA GLY A 634 -22.76 -3.92 -31.82
C GLY A 634 -22.90 -3.93 -33.35
N GLY A 635 -22.23 -3.02 -34.06
CA GLY A 635 -22.29 -2.92 -35.53
C GLY A 635 -21.32 -3.86 -36.24
N GLN A 636 -21.39 -3.90 -37.58
CA GLN A 636 -20.47 -4.70 -38.43
C GLN A 636 -19.00 -4.36 -38.16
N GLU A 637 -18.70 -3.07 -37.94
CA GLU A 637 -17.40 -2.62 -37.42
C GLU A 637 -17.50 -2.21 -35.94
N PRO A 638 -16.99 -3.04 -35.01
CA PRO A 638 -17.05 -2.74 -33.59
C PRO A 638 -16.08 -1.61 -33.24
N ARG A 639 -16.62 -0.48 -32.79
CA ARG A 639 -15.87 0.67 -32.28
C ARG A 639 -15.70 0.56 -30.77
N ARG A 640 -14.50 0.88 -30.28
CA ARG A 640 -14.17 0.98 -28.85
C ARG A 640 -14.95 2.12 -28.21
N ARG A 641 -15.88 1.79 -27.32
CA ARG A 641 -16.68 2.74 -26.52
C ARG A 641 -16.37 2.62 -25.04
N ILE A 642 -16.61 3.70 -24.29
CA ILE A 642 -16.46 3.68 -22.82
C ILE A 642 -17.57 2.82 -22.23
N ALA A 643 -17.25 1.94 -21.28
CA ALA A 643 -18.23 1.04 -20.67
C ALA A 643 -19.31 1.83 -19.90
N PRO A 644 -20.59 1.41 -19.92
CA PRO A 644 -21.67 2.10 -19.22
C PRO A 644 -21.41 2.33 -17.72
N GLN A 645 -20.79 1.34 -17.06
CA GLN A 645 -20.44 1.47 -15.64
C GLN A 645 -19.36 2.52 -15.39
N ALA A 646 -18.38 2.68 -16.30
CA ALA A 646 -17.36 3.72 -16.18
C ALA A 646 -17.98 5.12 -16.37
N LEU A 647 -18.92 5.26 -17.32
CA LEU A 647 -19.71 6.49 -17.50
C LEU A 647 -20.57 6.81 -16.27
N ALA A 648 -21.18 5.81 -15.64
CA ALA A 648 -21.97 5.99 -14.42
C ALA A 648 -21.10 6.49 -13.26
N ARG A 649 -19.91 5.88 -13.06
CA ARG A 649 -18.92 6.31 -12.05
C ARG A 649 -18.44 7.73 -12.31
N PHE A 650 -18.13 8.06 -13.57
CA PHE A 650 -17.76 9.42 -13.98
C PHE A 650 -18.85 10.44 -13.62
N LYS A 651 -20.09 10.17 -14.03
CA LYS A 651 -21.23 11.05 -13.70
C LYS A 651 -21.44 11.18 -12.20
N ALA A 652 -21.26 10.11 -11.42
CA ALA A 652 -21.34 10.17 -9.96
C ALA A 652 -20.27 11.09 -9.36
N LYS A 653 -19.02 10.96 -9.81
CA LYS A 653 -17.92 11.81 -9.32
C LYS A 653 -18.10 13.27 -9.71
N VAL A 654 -18.53 13.55 -10.94
CA VAL A 654 -18.85 14.93 -11.35
C VAL A 654 -20.00 15.49 -10.50
N ARG A 655 -21.04 14.70 -10.17
CA ARG A 655 -22.14 15.15 -9.29
C ARG A 655 -21.65 15.53 -7.90
N GLU A 656 -20.72 14.75 -7.35
CA GLU A 656 -20.09 15.01 -6.05
C GLU A 656 -19.32 16.34 -6.08
N LEU A 657 -18.46 16.53 -7.09
CA LEU A 657 -17.63 17.75 -7.22
C LEU A 657 -18.46 19.00 -7.50
N THR A 658 -19.56 18.85 -8.25
CA THR A 658 -20.50 19.93 -8.60
C THR A 658 -21.75 19.94 -7.72
N ARG A 659 -21.64 19.49 -6.47
CA ARG A 659 -22.75 19.55 -5.51
C ARG A 659 -23.13 21.01 -5.25
N ARG A 660 -24.39 21.35 -5.48
CA ARG A 660 -24.91 22.73 -5.43
C ARG A 660 -24.86 23.36 -4.02
N THR A 661 -24.72 22.57 -2.97
CA THR A 661 -24.73 22.99 -1.55
C THR A 661 -23.34 22.98 -0.91
N ARG A 662 -22.26 22.97 -1.70
CA ARG A 662 -20.89 22.75 -1.21
C ARG A 662 -20.20 24.00 -0.64
N GLY A 663 -20.81 25.18 -0.76
CA GLY A 663 -20.29 26.44 -0.21
C GLY A 663 -19.00 26.97 -0.86
N ARG A 664 -18.58 26.42 -2.01
CA ARG A 664 -17.37 26.81 -2.75
C ARG A 664 -17.72 27.73 -3.92
N CYS A 665 -16.83 28.66 -4.26
CA CYS A 665 -17.02 29.54 -5.41
C CYS A 665 -16.88 28.76 -6.74
N LEU A 666 -17.49 29.27 -7.80
CA LEU A 666 -17.52 28.59 -9.10
C LEU A 666 -16.11 28.34 -9.68
N VAL A 667 -15.16 29.24 -9.41
CA VAL A 667 -13.75 29.11 -9.83
C VAL A 667 -13.07 27.91 -9.18
N GLN A 668 -13.21 27.75 -7.86
CA GLN A 668 -12.66 26.59 -7.14
C GLN A 668 -13.29 25.28 -7.61
N ILE A 669 -14.62 25.26 -7.83
CA ILE A 669 -15.32 24.09 -8.37
C ILE A 669 -14.80 23.74 -9.76
N ALA A 670 -14.59 24.73 -10.64
CA ALA A 670 -14.06 24.51 -11.98
C ALA A 670 -12.63 23.94 -11.93
N LYS A 671 -11.75 24.46 -11.06
CA LYS A 671 -10.37 24.01 -10.90
C LYS A 671 -10.27 22.56 -10.39
N GLU A 672 -11.00 22.23 -9.33
CA GLU A 672 -11.07 20.85 -8.80
C GLU A 672 -11.63 19.86 -9.83
N LEU A 673 -12.69 20.27 -10.53
CA LEU A 673 -13.28 19.46 -11.58
C LEU A 673 -12.28 19.26 -12.73
N SER A 674 -11.56 20.31 -13.14
CA SER A 674 -10.56 20.26 -14.21
C SER A 674 -9.47 19.22 -13.95
N THR A 675 -8.93 19.15 -12.73
CA THR A 675 -7.93 18.13 -12.36
C THR A 675 -8.45 16.70 -12.57
N TYR A 676 -9.72 16.45 -12.21
CA TYR A 676 -10.35 15.16 -12.43
C TYR A 676 -10.59 14.88 -13.92
N LEU A 677 -11.06 15.87 -14.68
CA LEU A 677 -11.34 15.75 -16.10
C LEU A 677 -10.08 15.45 -16.93
N ILE A 678 -8.94 16.08 -16.60
CA ILE A 678 -7.65 15.84 -17.28
C ILE A 678 -7.22 14.37 -17.12
N GLY A 679 -7.24 13.85 -15.89
CA GLY A 679 -6.86 12.46 -15.63
C GLY A 679 -7.81 11.47 -16.29
N TRP A 680 -9.12 11.75 -16.24
CA TRP A 680 -10.12 10.89 -16.85
C TRP A 680 -10.05 10.89 -18.39
N HIS A 681 -9.84 12.06 -19.00
CA HIS A 681 -9.62 12.17 -20.45
C HIS A 681 -8.31 11.50 -20.87
N GLY A 682 -7.23 11.62 -20.09
CA GLY A 682 -5.97 10.92 -20.37
C GLY A 682 -6.14 9.41 -20.50
N TYR A 683 -7.08 8.82 -19.75
CA TYR A 683 -7.35 7.38 -19.80
C TYR A 683 -8.47 6.98 -20.78
N PHE A 684 -9.54 7.77 -20.94
CA PHE A 684 -10.68 7.39 -21.77
C PHE A 684 -10.77 8.14 -23.12
N GLY A 685 -9.92 9.14 -23.33
CA GLY A 685 -9.95 10.04 -24.49
C GLY A 685 -9.71 9.35 -25.83
N PHE A 686 -9.00 8.22 -25.84
CA PHE A 686 -8.76 7.41 -27.05
C PHE A 686 -9.94 6.51 -27.45
N CYS A 687 -11.16 6.75 -26.94
CA CYS A 687 -12.35 6.04 -27.42
C CYS A 687 -12.67 6.40 -28.88
N GLN A 688 -13.23 5.45 -29.64
CA GLN A 688 -13.64 5.64 -31.04
C GLN A 688 -15.09 6.18 -31.14
N THR A 689 -15.63 6.71 -30.04
CA THR A 689 -17.00 7.25 -29.93
C THR A 689 -16.97 8.67 -29.34
N PRO A 690 -16.35 9.65 -30.04
CA PRO A 690 -16.12 11.00 -29.51
C PRO A 690 -17.42 11.79 -29.26
N SER A 691 -18.56 11.37 -29.86
CA SER A 691 -19.88 11.92 -29.54
C SER A 691 -20.23 11.79 -28.05
N VAL A 692 -19.83 10.70 -27.40
CA VAL A 692 -20.06 10.49 -25.96
C VAL A 692 -19.31 11.53 -25.12
N LEU A 693 -18.06 11.83 -25.50
CA LEU A 693 -17.24 12.84 -24.83
C LEU A 693 -17.87 14.24 -24.98
N ARG A 694 -18.36 14.58 -26.18
CA ARG A 694 -19.09 15.84 -26.43
C ARG A 694 -20.34 15.96 -25.55
N VAL A 695 -21.13 14.89 -25.45
CA VAL A 695 -22.34 14.87 -24.60
C VAL A 695 -21.99 15.03 -23.12
N LEU A 696 -20.90 14.40 -22.65
CA LEU A 696 -20.42 14.57 -21.27
C LEU A 696 -19.97 16.01 -21.00
N ASP A 697 -19.25 16.62 -21.92
CA ASP A 697 -18.80 18.02 -21.81
C ASP A 697 -19.98 18.99 -21.74
N GLN A 698 -20.98 18.81 -22.60
CA GLN A 698 -22.24 19.57 -22.57
C GLN A 698 -22.96 19.38 -21.23
N TRP A 699 -23.03 18.14 -20.74
CA TRP A 699 -23.66 17.81 -19.47
C TRP A 699 -22.93 18.46 -18.27
N ILE A 700 -21.60 18.47 -18.26
CA ILE A 700 -20.77 19.14 -17.26
C ILE A 700 -21.03 20.65 -17.25
N ARG A 701 -21.00 21.29 -18.41
CA ARG A 701 -21.24 22.74 -18.54
C ARG A 701 -22.64 23.11 -18.06
N ARG A 702 -23.66 22.32 -18.43
CA ARG A 702 -25.02 22.49 -17.91
C ARG A 702 -25.08 22.33 -16.38
N ARG A 703 -24.31 21.41 -15.80
CA ARG A 703 -24.22 21.29 -14.34
C ARG A 703 -23.60 22.53 -13.69
N LEU A 704 -22.52 23.07 -14.24
CA LEU A 704 -21.90 24.29 -13.73
C LEU A 704 -22.85 25.49 -13.84
N ARG A 705 -23.60 25.63 -14.93
CA ARG A 705 -24.69 26.62 -15.05
C ARG A 705 -25.75 26.44 -13.96
N ALA A 706 -26.14 25.21 -13.66
CA ALA A 706 -27.09 24.93 -12.58
C ALA A 706 -26.53 25.25 -11.18
N VAL A 707 -25.22 25.12 -10.98
CA VAL A 707 -24.54 25.52 -9.74
C VAL A 707 -24.52 27.05 -9.62
N ALA A 708 -24.10 27.76 -10.67
CA ALA A 708 -24.09 29.22 -10.71
C ALA A 708 -25.48 29.80 -10.45
N TRP A 709 -26.52 29.27 -11.11
CA TRP A 709 -27.90 29.67 -10.90
C TRP A 709 -28.36 29.54 -9.44
N LYS A 710 -27.93 28.47 -8.76
CA LYS A 710 -28.26 28.27 -7.33
C LYS A 710 -27.46 29.20 -6.43
N GLN A 711 -26.22 29.54 -6.79
CA GLN A 711 -25.36 30.46 -6.04
C GLN A 711 -25.87 31.91 -6.09
N TRP A 712 -26.61 32.30 -7.13
CA TRP A 712 -27.28 33.61 -7.20
C TRP A 712 -28.48 33.75 -6.24
N LYS A 713 -28.79 32.70 -5.45
CA LYS A 713 -29.78 32.65 -4.37
C LYS A 713 -31.23 33.01 -4.79
N TYR A 714 -31.58 34.30 -4.90
CA TYR A 714 -32.94 34.82 -5.02
C TYR A 714 -33.18 35.65 -6.30
N GLY A 715 -34.46 35.90 -6.62
CA GLY A 715 -34.92 36.45 -7.90
C GLY A 715 -34.22 37.74 -8.35
N PRO A 716 -34.21 38.81 -7.51
CA PRO A 716 -33.50 40.05 -7.83
C PRO A 716 -32.02 39.88 -8.15
N ALA A 717 -31.30 39.06 -7.36
CA ALA A 717 -29.88 38.80 -7.59
C ALA A 717 -29.64 38.02 -8.90
N ARG A 718 -30.52 37.08 -9.25
CA ARG A 718 -30.47 36.38 -10.55
C ARG A 718 -30.70 37.34 -11.72
N PHE A 719 -31.69 38.23 -11.61
CA PHE A 719 -31.95 39.24 -12.62
C PHE A 719 -30.75 40.17 -12.81
N ALA A 720 -30.17 40.68 -11.72
CA ALA A 720 -28.99 41.54 -11.75
C ALA A 720 -27.78 40.84 -12.39
N GLU A 721 -27.50 39.58 -12.04
CA GLU A 721 -26.41 38.79 -12.65
C GLU A 721 -26.62 38.53 -14.14
N LEU A 722 -27.85 38.22 -14.56
CA LEU A 722 -28.18 38.04 -15.97
C LEU A 722 -27.94 39.34 -16.77
N ARG A 723 -28.40 40.48 -16.24
CA ARG A 723 -28.20 41.80 -16.86
C ARG A 723 -26.72 42.18 -16.93
N ARG A 724 -25.97 41.99 -15.83
CA ARG A 724 -24.52 42.26 -15.77
C ARG A 724 -23.74 41.45 -16.81
N ARG A 725 -24.25 40.25 -17.16
CA ARG A 725 -23.64 39.34 -18.13
C ARG A 725 -24.23 39.46 -19.55
N GLY A 726 -24.92 40.57 -19.85
CA GLY A 726 -25.34 40.93 -21.20
C GLY A 726 -26.67 40.31 -21.67
N VAL A 727 -27.50 39.75 -20.78
CA VAL A 727 -28.82 39.23 -21.17
C VAL A 727 -29.82 40.38 -21.27
N GLY A 728 -30.64 40.42 -22.33
CA GLY A 728 -31.71 41.40 -22.51
C GLY A 728 -32.73 41.44 -21.36
N ARG A 729 -33.37 42.60 -21.13
CA ARG A 729 -34.24 42.85 -19.96
C ARG A 729 -35.38 41.84 -19.84
N ASP A 730 -36.12 41.61 -20.92
CA ASP A 730 -37.32 40.76 -20.90
C ASP A 730 -36.94 39.29 -20.68
N LEU A 731 -35.92 38.81 -21.40
CA LEU A 731 -35.40 37.45 -21.26
C LEU A 731 -34.82 37.18 -19.86
N ALA A 732 -34.17 38.20 -19.26
CA ALA A 732 -33.67 38.11 -17.89
C ALA A 732 -34.80 38.04 -16.86
N ALA A 733 -35.84 38.87 -17.01
CA ALA A 733 -37.00 38.88 -16.11
C ALA A 733 -37.77 37.55 -16.16
N GLN A 734 -38.08 37.07 -17.37
CA GLN A 734 -38.76 35.78 -17.58
C GLN A 734 -37.98 34.61 -16.98
N THR A 735 -36.65 34.60 -17.11
CA THR A 735 -35.81 33.51 -16.59
C THR A 735 -35.67 33.59 -15.06
N ALA A 736 -35.51 34.79 -14.49
CA ALA A 736 -35.37 34.99 -13.04
C ALA A 736 -36.65 34.65 -12.27
N GLY A 737 -37.82 34.99 -12.82
CA GLY A 737 -39.14 34.71 -12.23
C GLY A 737 -39.69 33.31 -12.50
N SER A 738 -39.01 32.49 -13.32
CA SER A 738 -39.52 31.16 -13.65
C SER A 738 -39.54 30.21 -12.43
N PRO A 739 -40.65 29.48 -12.17
CA PRO A 739 -40.75 28.51 -11.07
C PRO A 739 -39.97 27.22 -11.36
N ARG A 740 -39.36 27.09 -12.54
CA ARG A 740 -38.69 25.86 -12.99
C ARG A 740 -37.40 25.61 -12.20
N GLY A 741 -37.13 24.34 -11.90
CA GLY A 741 -35.94 23.96 -11.12
C GLY A 741 -34.60 24.31 -11.80
N PRO A 742 -33.49 24.43 -11.03
CA PRO A 742 -32.18 24.86 -11.54
C PRO A 742 -31.65 24.04 -12.72
N TRP A 743 -31.97 22.74 -12.79
CA TRP A 743 -31.55 21.89 -13.91
C TRP A 743 -32.25 22.23 -15.22
N ARG A 744 -33.53 22.64 -15.17
CA ARG A 744 -34.30 23.07 -16.34
C ARG A 744 -33.82 24.45 -16.81
N LEU A 745 -33.60 25.37 -15.89
CA LEU A 745 -33.13 26.73 -16.19
C LEU A 745 -31.68 26.78 -16.71
N ALA A 746 -30.83 25.82 -16.31
CA ALA A 746 -29.47 25.67 -16.85
C ALA A 746 -29.41 25.41 -18.36
N ASN A 747 -30.53 25.11 -19.01
CA ASN A 747 -30.65 24.93 -20.46
C ASN A 747 -31.42 26.08 -21.15
N SER A 748 -31.65 27.19 -20.45
CA SER A 748 -32.31 28.36 -21.02
C SER A 748 -31.37 29.17 -21.93
N PRO A 749 -31.91 29.91 -22.92
CA PRO A 749 -31.12 30.86 -23.70
C PRO A 749 -30.40 31.89 -22.82
N ALA A 750 -31.09 32.41 -21.79
CA ALA A 750 -30.53 33.37 -20.83
C ALA A 750 -29.25 32.88 -20.15
N LEU A 751 -29.21 31.63 -19.66
CA LEU A 751 -27.99 31.09 -19.04
C LEU A 751 -26.92 30.65 -20.03
N THR A 752 -27.28 30.40 -21.28
CA THR A 752 -26.29 30.18 -22.34
C THR A 752 -25.58 31.48 -22.69
N ILE A 753 -26.32 32.59 -22.77
CA ILE A 753 -25.77 33.94 -23.01
C ILE A 753 -24.94 34.40 -21.80
N ALA A 754 -25.48 34.30 -20.58
CA ALA A 754 -24.80 34.78 -19.38
C ALA A 754 -23.55 33.95 -19.00
N LEU A 755 -23.55 32.65 -19.33
CA LEU A 755 -22.48 31.70 -19.00
C LEU A 755 -22.10 30.90 -20.26
N PRO A 756 -21.43 31.54 -21.24
CA PRO A 756 -21.04 30.91 -22.48
C PRO A 756 -19.95 29.85 -22.23
N ASN A 757 -19.71 28.97 -23.20
CA ASN A 757 -18.70 27.93 -23.06
C ASN A 757 -17.30 28.52 -22.85
N GLY A 758 -16.99 29.67 -23.45
CA GLY A 758 -15.74 30.41 -23.26
C GLY A 758 -15.52 30.90 -21.83
N PHE A 759 -16.59 31.29 -21.12
CA PHE A 759 -16.48 31.68 -19.71
C PHE A 759 -15.98 30.52 -18.84
N PHE A 760 -16.50 29.31 -19.04
CA PHE A 760 -15.98 28.17 -18.28
C PHE A 760 -14.54 27.80 -18.65
N ALA A 761 -14.14 28.05 -19.90
CA ALA A 761 -12.75 27.86 -20.33
C ALA A 761 -11.81 28.87 -19.65
N SER A 762 -12.21 30.14 -19.50
CA SER A 762 -11.41 31.13 -18.77
C SER A 762 -11.28 30.85 -17.27
N LEU A 763 -12.21 30.08 -16.69
CA LEU A 763 -12.07 29.54 -15.33
C LEU A 763 -11.10 28.34 -15.21
N GLY A 764 -10.44 27.94 -16.29
CA GLY A 764 -9.51 26.80 -16.31
C GLY A 764 -10.18 25.43 -16.36
N LEU A 765 -11.45 25.33 -16.78
CA LEU A 765 -12.14 24.06 -16.95
C LEU A 765 -11.60 23.30 -18.16
N ALA A 766 -10.96 22.16 -17.94
CA ALA A 766 -10.55 21.24 -19.00
C ALA A 766 -11.77 20.63 -19.72
N SER A 767 -11.65 20.41 -21.03
CA SER A 767 -12.64 19.69 -21.84
C SER A 767 -12.25 18.22 -21.95
N VAL A 768 -13.22 17.31 -21.80
CA VAL A 768 -13.01 15.89 -22.11
C VAL A 768 -13.20 15.57 -23.60
N ALA A 769 -13.59 16.55 -24.42
CA ALA A 769 -13.84 16.39 -25.85
C ALA A 769 -12.76 17.03 -26.74
N ALA A 770 -11.96 17.97 -26.23
CA ALA A 770 -10.89 18.60 -26.99
C ALA A 770 -9.72 17.64 -27.21
N ARG A 771 -9.22 17.55 -28.46
CA ARG A 771 -7.94 16.90 -28.75
C ARG A 771 -6.81 17.78 -28.21
N ARG A 772 -5.75 17.17 -27.67
CA ARG A 772 -4.46 17.86 -27.55
C ARG A 772 -4.10 18.43 -28.93
N PRO A 773 -3.61 19.67 -29.06
CA PRO A 773 -2.81 20.02 -30.24
C PRO A 773 -1.66 19.00 -30.33
N ALA A 774 -1.40 18.53 -31.56
CA ALA A 774 -0.45 17.46 -31.86
C ALA A 774 0.93 17.74 -31.25
#